data_AF-Q54ID8-F1
#
_entry.id   AF-Q54ID8-F1
#
_cell.length_a   1.000
_cell.length_b   1.000
_cell.length_c   1.000
_cell.angle_alpha   90.00
_cell.angle_beta   90.00
_cell.angle_gamma   90.00
#
_symmetry.space_group_name_H-M   'P 1'
#
loop_
_entity.id
_entity.type
_entity.pdbx_description
1 polymer ?
#
loop_
_entity_poly.entity_id
_entity_poly.type
_entity_poly.pdbx_seq_one_letter_code
_entity_poly.pdbx_strand_id
1 'polypeptide(L)'
;MIKNCLIYSFIFSLLYYNYFIFGEILNNQDYNCINNIFQKAGISTENDTTLGYYDFCSTNHIECNGNSVTSITLQQNIEPLYYTDFNCFKNPLYNVNFNGSTISPDLFTTSPGFSYRLQFFSCANIYINQPVPLQTKEIYINNLIEELKTNISFSKIKSLNSFIMYMTNPYVPYNYPYFLNDVDFYIPLNQLVIYSLNVPSFTFLNPSQVEITLGKGFDISSLSNFNDVSHFNNSCSISLKVLEGSISSFPFSKANNLLKSVTIQSYIDKPLNLIDLSNLKITSLIMSNVSNLFNINNEIPFTNFPSTIQTFNFLDGKINSIPKNINVEFISFRNNSMSGPIGKLSQFGSNVKNLFISMNKLSGTIDESFCGLHDYDFSNNSFTSVPKCFSCFFPKDPNYGSELKSKFVTNQFDASQPQDCNVVLNLVLENGLLKLFGDFVGLYRYGFNSQPNNVDWVWKNYTYYIGTPKQGTTIPDLISFKYDFYETNFTLFTSSTPPKIKTVESFPASTTFTFNGEYFNYNISETNVKIGNKICNIISTEFSKIVCSVDELFDSSLKDLITTIQVGNLKQQITVTPYIMNTVIQCNDSCDGVCYTSNGTCASIAFYVSSVVPIQENTEGTVQLYGSFGEIHNDLSITIGGSICNKTYIDAGLINCTLKAVGSGIKLLNVTQNGNSWISKSMFSYLPPNTVKNCPNNCFSNLNQGVCNTSLGQCECFQEYSGIDCSLYRGGNHPETTNDVDENTGKSTLSNKETNYEIDIIQLLEVDINDKIVNNYSLENNWKLKNVTNSKTFFFSQKIQNSNCELISIIDQINSDQRLSFAGVDFYIQSGAIKLTISISNYTYSSSLNTLKLQMKTIANQESTNCNTKSTDIDTSGIVTNSTLNYVTIKKNNKVLVGRFINRVLSDGRSTFITSNVVSTSDKESLILQVNLPHCVSECVIDPDFSLLVSPDYIDNCSTKRKWVIPVAVVVSVVGAAFLIGLSIIIYRKNQIAIRIKLSTIRLSKK
;
A
#
# COMPACT_ATOMS: atom_id res chain seq x y z
N MET A 1 -41.50 -17.01 -50.67
CA MET A 1 -40.21 -17.59 -50.21
C MET A 1 -40.36 -19.00 -49.63
N ILE A 2 -41.25 -19.23 -48.66
CA ILE A 2 -41.56 -20.59 -48.13
C ILE A 2 -41.90 -21.60 -49.26
N LYS A 3 -42.64 -21.17 -50.29
CA LYS A 3 -42.98 -22.02 -51.45
C LYS A 3 -41.79 -22.42 -52.34
N ASN A 4 -40.74 -21.60 -52.42
CA ASN A 4 -39.55 -21.92 -53.22
C ASN A 4 -38.59 -22.84 -52.44
N CYS A 5 -38.45 -22.65 -51.12
CA CYS A 5 -37.66 -23.56 -50.28
C CYS A 5 -38.20 -25.00 -50.26
N LEU A 6 -39.53 -25.20 -50.29
CA LEU A 6 -40.13 -26.53 -50.34
C LEU A 6 -39.84 -27.25 -51.67
N ILE A 7 -39.80 -26.52 -52.80
CA ILE A 7 -39.45 -27.11 -54.10
C ILE A 7 -37.98 -27.54 -54.12
N TYR A 8 -37.08 -26.71 -53.58
CA TYR A 8 -35.66 -27.10 -53.44
C TYR A 8 -35.46 -28.30 -52.51
N SER A 9 -36.19 -28.37 -51.40
CA SER A 9 -36.16 -29.54 -50.52
C SER A 9 -36.66 -30.80 -51.21
N PHE A 10 -37.69 -30.70 -52.07
CA PHE A 10 -38.23 -31.85 -52.79
C PHE A 10 -37.31 -32.34 -53.91
N ILE A 11 -36.65 -31.43 -54.64
CA ILE A 11 -35.62 -31.78 -55.63
C ILE A 11 -34.40 -32.39 -54.93
N PHE A 12 -34.00 -31.85 -53.78
CA PHE A 12 -32.92 -32.42 -52.99
C PHE A 12 -33.29 -33.81 -52.48
N SER A 13 -34.52 -34.02 -51.98
CA SER A 13 -34.99 -35.36 -51.59
C SER A 13 -35.06 -36.33 -52.77
N LEU A 14 -35.44 -35.90 -53.99
CA LEU A 14 -35.43 -36.76 -55.18
C LEU A 14 -34.01 -37.10 -55.64
N LEU A 15 -33.06 -36.16 -55.58
CA LEU A 15 -31.65 -36.43 -55.86
C LEU A 15 -31.01 -37.31 -54.78
N TYR A 16 -31.38 -37.10 -53.51
CA TYR A 16 -30.92 -37.90 -52.38
C TYR A 16 -31.51 -39.32 -52.37
N TYR A 17 -32.78 -39.48 -52.78
CA TYR A 17 -33.39 -40.80 -52.98
C TYR A 17 -32.76 -41.56 -54.14
N ASN A 18 -32.39 -40.85 -55.22
CA ASN A 18 -31.64 -41.47 -56.32
C ASN A 18 -30.20 -41.82 -55.93
N TYR A 19 -29.61 -41.09 -54.97
CA TYR A 19 -28.29 -41.41 -54.42
C TYR A 19 -28.28 -42.69 -53.57
N PHE A 20 -29.44 -43.21 -53.13
CA PHE A 20 -29.57 -44.32 -52.18
C PHE A 20 -30.21 -45.61 -52.73
N ILE A 21 -30.45 -45.75 -54.04
CA ILE A 21 -30.91 -47.03 -54.62
C ILE A 21 -30.01 -47.60 -55.71
N PHE A 22 -29.09 -46.81 -56.27
CA PHE A 22 -27.95 -47.42 -56.94
C PHE A 22 -26.80 -47.44 -55.96
N GLY A 23 -26.68 -48.54 -55.19
CA GLY A 23 -25.38 -48.89 -54.63
C GLY A 23 -24.35 -48.74 -55.75
N GLU A 24 -23.39 -47.84 -55.60
CA GLU A 24 -22.36 -47.69 -56.62
C GLU A 24 -21.61 -49.01 -56.66
N ILE A 25 -21.86 -49.79 -57.70
CA ILE A 25 -21.25 -51.10 -57.86
C ILE A 25 -19.75 -50.89 -57.82
N LEU A 26 -19.10 -51.47 -56.80
CA LEU A 26 -17.65 -51.50 -56.73
C LEU A 26 -17.10 -51.94 -58.07
N ASN A 27 -16.01 -51.31 -58.51
CA ASN A 27 -15.35 -51.77 -59.71
C ASN A 27 -15.04 -53.27 -59.57
N ASN A 28 -15.20 -54.03 -60.64
CA ASN A 28 -15.13 -55.50 -60.59
C ASN A 28 -13.84 -56.02 -59.94
N GLN A 29 -12.74 -55.29 -60.08
CA GLN A 29 -11.45 -55.62 -59.47
C GLN A 29 -11.53 -55.51 -57.93
N ASP A 30 -11.97 -54.38 -57.39
CA ASP A 30 -12.15 -54.20 -55.94
C ASP A 30 -13.22 -55.13 -55.38
N TYR A 31 -14.33 -55.33 -56.08
CA TYR A 31 -15.41 -56.25 -55.68
C TYR A 31 -14.89 -57.68 -55.51
N ASN A 32 -14.13 -58.19 -56.49
CA ASN A 32 -13.54 -59.52 -56.41
C ASN A 32 -12.46 -59.61 -55.32
N CYS A 33 -11.66 -58.56 -55.17
CA CYS A 33 -10.61 -58.49 -54.17
C CYS A 33 -11.17 -58.55 -52.75
N ILE A 34 -12.19 -57.74 -52.45
CA ILE A 34 -12.81 -57.75 -51.12
C ILE A 34 -13.59 -59.02 -50.84
N ASN A 35 -14.26 -59.60 -51.85
CA ASN A 35 -14.97 -60.87 -51.71
C ASN A 35 -14.01 -62.01 -51.31
N ASN A 36 -12.81 -62.08 -51.90
CA ASN A 36 -11.78 -63.04 -51.51
C ASN A 36 -11.31 -62.83 -50.05
N ILE A 37 -11.11 -61.57 -49.63
CA ILE A 37 -10.75 -61.25 -48.25
C ILE A 37 -11.86 -61.67 -47.26
N PHE A 38 -13.12 -61.38 -47.57
CA PHE A 38 -14.26 -61.73 -46.71
C PHE A 38 -14.40 -63.24 -46.53
N GLN A 39 -14.20 -64.02 -47.59
CA GLN A 39 -14.18 -65.48 -47.51
C GLN A 39 -13.08 -65.98 -46.55
N LYS A 40 -11.86 -65.44 -46.65
CA LYS A 40 -10.75 -65.78 -45.73
C LYS A 40 -10.97 -65.30 -44.29
N ALA A 41 -11.68 -64.17 -44.14
CA ALA A 41 -12.09 -63.65 -42.84
C ALA A 41 -13.29 -64.40 -42.24
N GLY A 42 -13.95 -65.29 -42.99
CA GLY A 42 -15.13 -66.00 -42.52
C GLY A 42 -16.41 -65.15 -42.48
N ILE A 43 -16.44 -64.05 -43.22
CA ILE A 43 -17.58 -63.13 -43.28
C ILE A 43 -18.51 -63.60 -44.40
N SER A 44 -19.77 -63.91 -44.08
CA SER A 44 -20.75 -64.41 -45.04
C SER A 44 -21.19 -63.33 -46.03
N THR A 45 -21.13 -63.64 -47.33
CA THR A 45 -21.60 -62.78 -48.43
C THR A 45 -22.82 -63.43 -49.10
N GLU A 46 -24.02 -63.34 -48.51
CA GLU A 46 -25.24 -63.75 -49.22
C GLU A 46 -25.66 -62.63 -50.19
N ASN A 47 -25.71 -62.93 -51.50
CA ASN A 47 -26.12 -61.96 -52.51
C ASN A 47 -27.52 -61.40 -52.21
N ASP A 48 -27.69 -60.09 -52.29
CA ASP A 48 -29.00 -59.46 -52.14
C ASP A 48 -29.87 -59.81 -53.37
N THR A 49 -31.01 -60.47 -53.11
CA THR A 49 -31.99 -60.87 -54.15
C THR A 49 -32.56 -59.69 -54.94
N THR A 50 -32.43 -58.47 -54.43
CA THR A 50 -32.88 -57.24 -55.10
C THR A 50 -31.81 -56.58 -55.96
N LEU A 51 -30.52 -56.75 -55.61
CA LEU A 51 -29.39 -56.09 -56.30
C LEU A 51 -28.67 -57.02 -57.28
N GLY A 52 -28.69 -58.34 -57.03
CA GLY A 52 -27.94 -59.34 -57.79
C GLY A 52 -26.45 -59.40 -57.44
N TYR A 53 -25.98 -58.61 -56.48
CA TYR A 53 -24.62 -58.58 -55.94
C TYR A 53 -24.63 -58.29 -54.43
N TYR A 54 -23.49 -58.44 -53.75
CA TYR A 54 -23.32 -58.11 -52.33
C TYR A 54 -22.74 -56.70 -52.16
N ASP A 55 -23.45 -55.82 -51.45
CA ASP A 55 -22.98 -54.45 -51.23
C ASP A 55 -21.98 -54.38 -50.06
N PHE A 56 -20.69 -54.57 -50.37
CA PHE A 56 -19.61 -54.45 -49.39
C PHE A 56 -19.53 -53.08 -48.72
N CYS A 57 -19.86 -52.01 -49.44
CA CYS A 57 -19.72 -50.63 -48.97
C CYS A 57 -20.75 -50.25 -47.89
N SER A 58 -21.81 -51.05 -47.76
CA SER A 58 -22.81 -50.91 -46.70
C SER A 58 -22.42 -51.57 -45.37
N THR A 59 -21.31 -52.32 -45.34
CA THR A 59 -20.86 -53.05 -44.14
C THR A 59 -20.08 -52.16 -43.18
N ASN A 60 -20.09 -52.49 -41.89
CA ASN A 60 -19.23 -51.84 -40.88
C ASN A 60 -17.74 -52.23 -41.00
N HIS A 61 -17.41 -53.12 -41.93
CA HIS A 61 -16.04 -53.58 -42.17
C HIS A 61 -15.33 -52.75 -43.24
N ILE A 62 -16.07 -52.07 -44.13
CA ILE A 62 -15.52 -51.48 -45.36
C ILE A 62 -15.97 -50.05 -45.53
N GLU A 63 -15.03 -49.18 -45.87
CA GLU A 63 -15.33 -47.81 -46.30
C GLU A 63 -14.97 -47.65 -47.77
N CYS A 64 -15.91 -47.14 -48.56
CA CYS A 64 -15.74 -46.90 -49.98
C CYS A 64 -15.76 -45.40 -50.30
N ASN A 65 -15.06 -45.01 -51.36
CA ASN A 65 -15.17 -43.69 -51.97
C ASN A 65 -15.49 -43.87 -53.45
N GLY A 66 -16.74 -43.55 -53.81
CA GLY A 66 -17.31 -43.93 -55.09
C GLY A 66 -17.26 -45.44 -55.30
N ASN A 67 -16.83 -45.88 -56.49
CA ASN A 67 -16.73 -47.29 -56.86
C ASN A 67 -15.45 -48.01 -56.39
N SER A 68 -14.72 -47.48 -55.40
CA SER A 68 -13.45 -48.05 -54.94
C SER A 68 -13.40 -48.20 -53.41
N VAL A 69 -12.76 -49.27 -52.95
CA VAL A 69 -12.54 -49.52 -51.51
C VAL A 69 -11.40 -48.63 -51.00
N THR A 70 -11.57 -48.02 -49.82
CA THR A 70 -10.58 -47.12 -49.22
C THR A 70 -10.09 -47.58 -47.85
N SER A 71 -10.96 -48.15 -47.02
CA SER A 71 -10.57 -48.71 -45.72
C SER A 71 -11.16 -50.09 -45.51
N ILE A 72 -10.41 -50.94 -44.80
CA ILE A 72 -10.85 -52.28 -44.41
C ILE A 72 -10.60 -52.47 -42.91
N THR A 73 -11.59 -52.98 -42.19
CA THR A 73 -11.47 -53.43 -40.80
C THR A 73 -11.86 -54.90 -40.71
N LEU A 74 -10.84 -55.74 -40.52
CA LEU A 74 -11.02 -57.16 -40.34
C LEU A 74 -10.94 -57.50 -38.86
N GLN A 75 -11.92 -58.28 -38.42
CA GLN A 75 -11.84 -59.00 -37.18
C GLN A 75 -11.23 -60.39 -37.46
N GLN A 76 -11.03 -61.21 -36.42
CA GLN A 76 -10.41 -62.53 -36.49
C GLN A 76 -10.68 -63.27 -37.82
N ASN A 77 -9.64 -63.81 -38.43
CA ASN A 77 -9.68 -64.49 -39.72
C ASN A 77 -9.57 -66.01 -39.56
N ILE A 78 -10.24 -66.76 -40.43
CA ILE A 78 -10.20 -68.22 -40.46
C ILE A 78 -8.88 -68.71 -41.08
N GLU A 79 -8.45 -68.06 -42.15
CA GLU A 79 -7.20 -68.35 -42.85
C GLU A 79 -6.23 -67.17 -42.77
N PRO A 80 -4.90 -67.40 -42.71
CA PRO A 80 -3.92 -66.32 -42.74
C PRO A 80 -4.13 -65.39 -43.94
N LEU A 81 -4.02 -64.08 -43.69
CA LEU A 81 -4.16 -63.05 -44.72
C LEU A 81 -2.78 -62.74 -45.31
N TYR A 82 -2.69 -62.81 -46.64
CA TYR A 82 -1.47 -62.63 -47.42
C TYR A 82 -1.50 -61.31 -48.19
N TYR A 83 -0.34 -60.84 -48.64
CA TYR A 83 -0.28 -59.64 -49.48
C TYR A 83 -1.12 -59.74 -50.76
N THR A 84 -1.13 -60.92 -51.38
CA THR A 84 -1.91 -61.18 -52.60
C THR A 84 -3.41 -61.02 -52.39
N ASP A 85 -3.88 -61.07 -51.15
CA ASP A 85 -5.29 -60.85 -50.84
C ASP A 85 -5.68 -59.37 -50.95
N PHE A 86 -4.73 -58.45 -50.82
CA PHE A 86 -4.97 -57.00 -50.87
C PHE A 86 -4.38 -56.33 -52.12
N ASN A 87 -3.38 -56.92 -52.77
CA ASN A 87 -2.74 -56.30 -53.92
C ASN A 87 -3.64 -56.22 -55.17
N CYS A 88 -4.78 -56.92 -55.13
CA CYS A 88 -5.77 -56.89 -56.19
C CYS A 88 -6.60 -55.61 -56.18
N PHE A 89 -6.55 -54.75 -55.16
CA PHE A 89 -7.28 -53.48 -55.19
C PHE A 89 -6.74 -52.54 -56.28
N LYS A 90 -7.65 -51.87 -56.97
CA LYS A 90 -7.34 -50.93 -58.06
C LYS A 90 -6.48 -49.77 -57.59
N ASN A 91 -6.75 -49.28 -56.39
CA ASN A 91 -5.98 -48.22 -55.73
C ASN A 91 -5.46 -48.75 -54.38
N PRO A 92 -4.28 -48.27 -53.91
CA PRO A 92 -3.84 -48.54 -52.55
C PRO A 92 -4.88 -48.03 -51.56
N LEU A 93 -5.19 -48.86 -50.57
CA LEU A 93 -6.08 -48.53 -49.48
C LEU A 93 -5.48 -47.41 -48.63
N TYR A 94 -6.33 -46.58 -48.06
CA TYR A 94 -5.89 -45.59 -47.09
C TYR A 94 -5.58 -46.23 -45.74
N ASN A 95 -6.45 -47.14 -45.27
CA ASN A 95 -6.31 -47.75 -43.95
C ASN A 95 -6.73 -49.22 -43.93
N VAL A 96 -5.93 -50.08 -43.31
CA VAL A 96 -6.32 -51.46 -43.03
C VAL A 96 -6.08 -51.77 -41.54
N ASN A 97 -7.17 -52.12 -40.85
CA ASN A 97 -7.19 -52.50 -39.45
C ASN A 97 -7.36 -54.01 -39.33
N PHE A 98 -6.47 -54.65 -38.58
CA PHE A 98 -6.53 -56.04 -38.21
C PHE A 98 -6.79 -56.14 -36.70
N ASN A 99 -7.89 -56.80 -36.31
CA ASN A 99 -8.29 -56.96 -34.92
C ASN A 99 -8.30 -58.45 -34.56
N GLY A 100 -7.32 -58.90 -33.77
CA GLY A 100 -7.17 -60.30 -33.38
C GLY A 100 -6.81 -61.23 -34.54
N SER A 101 -6.40 -60.68 -35.69
CA SER A 101 -6.11 -61.45 -36.89
C SER A 101 -4.73 -62.12 -36.82
N THR A 102 -4.62 -63.31 -37.43
CA THR A 102 -3.35 -63.98 -37.73
C THR A 102 -2.86 -63.53 -39.10
N ILE A 103 -1.71 -62.88 -39.15
CA ILE A 103 -1.18 -62.26 -40.37
C ILE A 103 -0.01 -63.07 -40.92
N SER A 104 0.06 -63.20 -42.24
CA SER A 104 1.23 -63.78 -42.88
C SER A 104 2.38 -62.76 -42.93
N PRO A 105 3.64 -63.18 -42.74
CA PRO A 105 4.81 -62.30 -42.84
C PRO A 105 4.97 -61.57 -44.19
N ASP A 106 4.44 -62.13 -45.27
CA ASP A 106 4.50 -61.51 -46.60
C ASP A 106 3.69 -60.21 -46.69
N LEU A 107 2.71 -60.01 -45.79
CA LEU A 107 1.86 -58.81 -45.73
C LEU A 107 2.68 -57.52 -45.52
N PHE A 108 3.78 -57.60 -44.75
CA PHE A 108 4.64 -56.46 -44.44
C PHE A 108 5.74 -56.21 -45.47
N THR A 109 6.06 -57.20 -46.31
CA THR A 109 7.39 -57.30 -46.94
C THR A 109 7.36 -57.22 -48.46
N THR A 110 6.18 -57.00 -49.03
CA THR A 110 5.89 -57.12 -50.46
C THR A 110 5.63 -55.76 -51.09
N SER A 111 6.36 -55.48 -52.18
CA SER A 111 6.20 -54.26 -52.96
C SER A 111 5.50 -54.58 -54.29
N PRO A 112 4.54 -53.75 -54.75
CA PRO A 112 4.07 -52.50 -54.14
C PRO A 112 3.20 -52.72 -52.88
N GLY A 113 3.26 -51.83 -51.89
CA GLY A 113 2.37 -51.91 -50.73
C GLY A 113 0.92 -51.63 -51.09
N PHE A 114 0.00 -52.22 -50.33
CA PHE A 114 -1.45 -52.13 -50.58
C PHE A 114 -2.16 -51.09 -49.71
N SER A 115 -1.51 -50.52 -48.69
CA SER A 115 -2.13 -49.56 -47.77
C SER A 115 -1.19 -48.44 -47.34
N TYR A 116 -1.72 -47.23 -47.18
CA TYR A 116 -1.04 -46.10 -46.57
C TYR A 116 -0.84 -46.31 -45.05
N ARG A 117 -1.89 -46.77 -44.33
CA ARG A 117 -1.85 -47.07 -42.90
C ARG A 117 -2.18 -48.53 -42.62
N LEU A 118 -1.38 -49.18 -41.77
CA LEU A 118 -1.63 -50.52 -41.25
C LEU A 118 -1.76 -50.47 -39.73
N GLN A 119 -2.84 -51.02 -39.20
CA GLN A 119 -3.07 -51.10 -37.75
C GLN A 119 -3.32 -52.53 -37.32
N PHE A 120 -2.65 -52.93 -36.24
CA PHE A 120 -2.72 -54.27 -35.67
C PHE A 120 -3.16 -54.14 -34.22
N PHE A 121 -4.30 -54.72 -33.88
CA PHE A 121 -4.81 -54.78 -32.52
C PHE A 121 -4.83 -56.23 -32.06
N SER A 122 -4.00 -56.57 -31.07
CA SER A 122 -3.95 -57.92 -30.53
C SER A 122 -3.70 -59.01 -31.58
N CYS A 123 -2.89 -58.70 -32.59
CA CYS A 123 -2.55 -59.64 -33.67
C CYS A 123 -1.32 -60.48 -33.33
N ALA A 124 -1.29 -61.71 -33.86
CA ALA A 124 -0.13 -62.60 -33.82
C ALA A 124 0.66 -62.55 -35.14
N ASN A 125 1.90 -63.05 -35.11
CA ASN A 125 2.83 -63.18 -36.23
C ASN A 125 3.24 -61.86 -36.91
N ILE A 126 3.28 -60.75 -36.16
CA ILE A 126 3.82 -59.48 -36.68
C ILE A 126 5.33 -59.62 -36.88
N TYR A 127 5.78 -59.53 -38.14
CA TYR A 127 7.17 -59.76 -38.52
C TYR A 127 7.67 -58.74 -39.54
N ILE A 128 8.61 -57.88 -39.12
CA ILE A 128 9.17 -56.79 -39.95
C ILE A 128 10.66 -57.07 -40.20
N ASN A 129 10.96 -58.03 -41.08
CA ASN A 129 12.34 -58.41 -41.43
C ASN A 129 12.77 -57.93 -42.84
N GLN A 130 11.84 -57.46 -43.66
CA GLN A 130 12.11 -56.80 -44.95
C GLN A 130 11.64 -55.35 -44.93
N PRO A 131 12.12 -54.51 -45.86
CA PRO A 131 11.63 -53.16 -46.01
C PRO A 131 10.12 -53.11 -46.18
N VAL A 132 9.46 -52.36 -45.30
CA VAL A 132 8.06 -51.98 -45.43
C VAL A 132 7.89 -51.24 -46.76
N PRO A 133 6.79 -51.47 -47.49
CA PRO A 133 6.61 -50.88 -48.81
C PRO A 133 6.63 -49.36 -48.78
N LEU A 134 6.99 -48.74 -49.91
CA LEU A 134 7.09 -47.29 -50.02
C LEU A 134 5.75 -46.57 -49.83
N GLN A 135 4.64 -47.24 -50.16
CA GLN A 135 3.27 -46.74 -50.06
C GLN A 135 2.81 -46.64 -48.61
N THR A 136 3.24 -47.56 -47.75
CA THR A 136 2.90 -47.56 -46.33
C THR A 136 3.70 -46.48 -45.63
N LYS A 137 2.99 -45.59 -44.93
CA LYS A 137 3.56 -44.46 -44.19
C LYS A 137 3.34 -44.57 -42.69
N GLU A 138 2.38 -45.36 -42.25
CA GLU A 138 2.03 -45.44 -40.84
C GLU A 138 1.79 -46.90 -40.43
N ILE A 139 2.46 -47.34 -39.37
CA ILE A 139 2.24 -48.64 -38.73
C ILE A 139 1.89 -48.43 -37.26
N TYR A 140 0.80 -49.05 -36.84
CA TYR A 140 0.34 -49.09 -35.45
C TYR A 140 0.29 -50.53 -34.95
N ILE A 141 0.99 -50.83 -33.87
CA ILE A 141 0.97 -52.13 -33.18
C ILE A 141 0.41 -51.91 -31.78
N ASN A 142 -0.84 -52.28 -31.57
CA ASN A 142 -1.56 -52.09 -30.32
C ASN A 142 -1.75 -53.44 -29.65
N ASN A 143 -1.26 -53.57 -28.41
CA ASN A 143 -1.34 -54.78 -27.59
C ASN A 143 -0.75 -56.01 -28.27
N LEU A 144 0.57 -56.18 -28.21
CA LEU A 144 1.19 -57.45 -28.55
C LEU A 144 0.59 -58.58 -27.71
N ILE A 145 0.22 -59.69 -28.36
CA ILE A 145 -0.18 -60.94 -27.70
C ILE A 145 0.96 -61.98 -27.66
N GLU A 146 2.06 -61.69 -28.35
CA GLU A 146 3.31 -62.47 -28.35
C GLU A 146 4.52 -61.54 -28.56
N GLU A 147 5.73 -62.04 -28.28
CA GLU A 147 6.98 -61.31 -28.56
C GLU A 147 7.16 -61.06 -30.07
N LEU A 148 7.71 -59.89 -30.42
CA LEU A 148 8.17 -59.66 -31.79
C LEU A 148 9.40 -60.55 -32.04
N LYS A 149 9.32 -61.39 -33.07
CA LYS A 149 10.31 -62.44 -33.33
C LYS A 149 11.69 -61.93 -33.76
N THR A 150 11.80 -60.66 -34.14
CA THR A 150 13.06 -60.02 -34.54
C THR A 150 13.18 -58.61 -34.00
N ASN A 151 14.44 -58.19 -33.86
CA ASN A 151 14.80 -56.78 -33.78
C ASN A 151 14.35 -56.03 -35.03
N ILE A 152 14.05 -54.74 -34.88
CA ILE A 152 13.57 -53.88 -35.95
C ILE A 152 14.70 -52.94 -36.37
N SER A 153 15.16 -53.07 -37.61
CA SER A 153 16.15 -52.15 -38.17
C SER A 153 15.46 -50.98 -38.88
N PHE A 154 15.98 -49.76 -38.74
CA PHE A 154 15.38 -48.57 -39.36
C PHE A 154 15.38 -48.62 -40.88
N SER A 155 16.33 -49.32 -41.52
CA SER A 155 16.32 -49.61 -42.96
C SER A 155 15.05 -50.34 -43.41
N LYS A 156 14.41 -51.09 -42.49
CA LYS A 156 13.17 -51.82 -42.73
C LYS A 156 11.93 -50.94 -42.61
N ILE A 157 12.00 -49.86 -41.83
CA ILE A 157 10.88 -48.92 -41.63
C ILE A 157 11.16 -47.53 -42.23
N LYS A 158 12.18 -47.40 -43.09
CA LYS A 158 12.65 -46.14 -43.67
C LYS A 158 11.63 -45.39 -44.53
N SER A 159 10.55 -46.04 -44.96
CA SER A 159 9.48 -45.41 -45.74
C SER A 159 8.42 -44.73 -44.86
N LEU A 160 8.39 -45.05 -43.57
CA LEU A 160 7.36 -44.64 -42.62
C LEU A 160 7.57 -43.20 -42.14
N ASN A 161 6.45 -42.51 -41.98
CA ASN A 161 6.34 -41.26 -41.22
C ASN A 161 6.09 -41.54 -39.74
N SER A 162 5.33 -42.60 -39.42
CA SER A 162 5.01 -42.96 -38.03
C SER A 162 5.14 -44.46 -37.79
N PHE A 163 5.85 -44.81 -36.73
CA PHE A 163 5.88 -46.16 -36.16
C PHE A 163 5.47 -46.08 -34.69
N ILE A 164 4.31 -46.66 -34.38
CA ILE A 164 3.68 -46.51 -33.08
C ILE A 164 3.35 -47.89 -32.50
N MET A 165 3.91 -48.20 -31.34
CA MET A 165 3.58 -49.38 -30.57
C MET A 165 3.04 -48.97 -29.21
N TYR A 166 1.84 -49.40 -28.87
CA TYR A 166 1.21 -49.14 -27.57
C TYR A 166 0.80 -50.44 -26.89
N MET A 167 1.00 -50.48 -25.56
CA MET A 167 0.63 -51.64 -24.75
C MET A 167 -0.19 -51.20 -23.56
N THR A 168 -1.41 -51.73 -23.48
CA THR A 168 -2.32 -51.54 -22.33
C THR A 168 -1.72 -52.07 -21.04
N ASN A 169 -1.08 -53.24 -21.08
CA ASN A 169 -0.24 -53.76 -20.00
C ASN A 169 1.23 -53.81 -20.45
N PRO A 170 2.09 -52.88 -20.03
CA PRO A 170 3.48 -52.86 -20.41
C PRO A 170 4.35 -53.85 -19.61
N TYR A 171 3.85 -54.42 -18.52
CA TYR A 171 4.58 -55.35 -17.64
C TYR A 171 4.41 -56.82 -18.03
N VAL A 172 3.96 -57.09 -19.25
CA VAL A 172 3.99 -58.45 -19.80
C VAL A 172 5.43 -58.97 -19.83
N PRO A 173 5.65 -60.27 -19.58
CA PRO A 173 6.99 -60.85 -19.47
C PRO A 173 7.70 -61.00 -20.83
N TYR A 174 7.31 -60.23 -21.85
CA TYR A 174 7.86 -60.27 -23.19
C TYR A 174 9.25 -59.61 -23.23
N ASN A 175 10.18 -60.22 -23.94
CA ASN A 175 11.38 -59.55 -24.41
C ASN A 175 11.00 -58.60 -25.55
N TYR A 176 11.03 -57.29 -25.29
CA TYR A 176 10.85 -56.30 -26.34
C TYR A 176 12.00 -56.35 -27.36
N PRO A 177 11.78 -55.96 -28.63
CA PRO A 177 12.84 -56.02 -29.62
C PRO A 177 13.89 -54.92 -29.38
N TYR A 178 15.10 -55.14 -29.88
CA TYR A 178 16.02 -54.03 -30.12
C TYR A 178 15.55 -53.25 -31.36
N PHE A 179 15.67 -51.92 -31.29
CA PHE A 179 15.60 -51.06 -32.47
C PHE A 179 17.01 -50.67 -32.88
N LEU A 180 17.37 -51.02 -34.11
CA LEU A 180 18.71 -50.85 -34.65
C LEU A 180 18.70 -49.77 -35.71
N ASN A 181 19.43 -48.69 -35.48
CA ASN A 181 19.62 -47.67 -36.50
C ASN A 181 20.77 -48.08 -37.42
N ASP A 182 20.40 -48.59 -38.59
CA ASP A 182 21.31 -49.05 -39.65
C ASP A 182 21.20 -48.20 -40.93
N VAL A 183 20.58 -47.01 -40.84
CA VAL A 183 20.47 -46.09 -41.99
C VAL A 183 21.65 -45.14 -42.07
N ASP A 184 21.97 -44.71 -43.29
CA ASP A 184 23.06 -43.78 -43.63
C ASP A 184 22.55 -42.46 -44.26
N PHE A 185 21.24 -42.24 -44.25
CA PHE A 185 20.58 -41.01 -44.74
C PHE A 185 19.35 -40.69 -43.91
N TYR A 186 18.94 -39.41 -43.91
CA TYR A 186 17.75 -38.97 -43.17
C TYR A 186 16.48 -39.65 -43.67
N ILE A 187 15.77 -40.33 -42.76
CA ILE A 187 14.47 -40.96 -43.06
C ILE A 187 13.29 -40.08 -42.59
N PRO A 188 12.10 -40.17 -43.20
CA PRO A 188 10.96 -39.30 -42.91
C PRO A 188 10.25 -39.62 -41.58
N LEU A 189 10.83 -40.48 -40.74
CA LEU A 189 10.23 -40.96 -39.50
C LEU A 189 10.07 -39.81 -38.49
N ASN A 190 8.84 -39.31 -38.41
CA ASN A 190 8.43 -38.17 -37.62
C ASN A 190 7.96 -38.57 -36.21
N GLN A 191 7.27 -39.71 -36.08
CA GLN A 191 6.82 -40.25 -34.79
C GLN A 191 7.39 -41.66 -34.57
N LEU A 192 8.07 -41.83 -33.43
CA LEU A 192 8.62 -43.11 -32.99
C LEU A 192 8.16 -43.39 -31.56
N VAL A 193 7.15 -44.24 -31.40
CA VAL A 193 6.63 -44.70 -30.10
C VAL A 193 6.90 -46.19 -30.00
N ILE A 194 7.80 -46.60 -29.11
CA ILE A 194 8.31 -47.97 -29.06
C ILE A 194 8.44 -48.51 -27.65
N TYR A 195 8.29 -49.82 -27.54
CA TYR A 195 8.75 -50.61 -26.40
C TYR A 195 9.97 -51.38 -26.87
N SER A 196 11.10 -51.25 -26.16
CA SER A 196 12.38 -51.74 -26.65
C SER A 196 13.30 -52.22 -25.53
N LEU A 197 14.30 -53.01 -25.90
CA LEU A 197 15.47 -53.31 -25.07
C LEU A 197 16.61 -52.29 -25.23
N ASN A 198 16.50 -51.29 -26.09
CA ASN A 198 17.52 -50.24 -26.19
C ASN A 198 16.93 -48.89 -26.62
N VAL A 199 17.66 -47.82 -26.33
CA VAL A 199 17.47 -46.55 -27.03
C VAL A 199 18.24 -46.65 -28.35
N PRO A 200 17.58 -46.62 -29.52
CA PRO A 200 18.29 -46.66 -30.80
C PRO A 200 19.17 -45.41 -30.94
N SER A 201 20.22 -45.49 -31.77
CA SER A 201 20.89 -44.27 -32.21
C SER A 201 19.88 -43.40 -32.98
N PHE A 202 19.95 -42.09 -32.78
CA PHE A 202 19.10 -41.12 -33.48
C PHE A 202 19.77 -40.50 -34.71
N THR A 203 20.98 -40.93 -35.07
CA THR A 203 21.68 -40.44 -36.26
C THR A 203 20.78 -40.58 -37.50
N PHE A 204 20.67 -39.54 -38.32
CA PHE A 204 19.77 -39.52 -39.47
C PHE A 204 18.25 -39.64 -39.17
N LEU A 205 17.83 -39.37 -37.94
CA LEU A 205 16.41 -39.18 -37.60
C LEU A 205 16.15 -37.71 -37.26
N ASN A 206 14.99 -37.17 -37.64
CA ASN A 206 14.54 -35.85 -37.16
C ASN A 206 13.07 -35.89 -36.72
N PRO A 207 12.72 -36.68 -35.68
CA PRO A 207 11.35 -36.87 -35.26
C PRO A 207 10.81 -35.64 -34.54
N SER A 208 9.51 -35.39 -34.64
CA SER A 208 8.80 -34.47 -33.74
C SER A 208 8.38 -35.14 -32.42
N GLN A 209 8.35 -36.47 -32.35
CA GLN A 209 7.96 -37.22 -31.16
C GLN A 209 8.73 -38.54 -31.03
N VAL A 210 9.35 -38.75 -29.87
CA VAL A 210 10.02 -39.99 -29.49
C VAL A 210 9.50 -40.44 -28.14
N GLU A 211 8.92 -41.63 -28.06
CA GLU A 211 8.53 -42.25 -26.80
C GLU A 211 9.14 -43.65 -26.72
N ILE A 212 9.97 -43.88 -25.72
CA ILE A 212 10.69 -45.14 -25.53
C ILE A 212 10.33 -45.69 -24.16
N THR A 213 9.67 -46.84 -24.16
CA THR A 213 9.47 -47.65 -22.96
C THR A 213 10.47 -48.81 -22.95
N LEU A 214 11.43 -48.76 -22.03
CA LEU A 214 12.46 -49.79 -21.89
C LEU A 214 11.97 -50.94 -21.01
N GLY A 215 12.06 -52.15 -21.57
CA GLY A 215 11.71 -53.39 -20.88
C GLY A 215 12.74 -53.86 -19.87
N LYS A 216 12.44 -54.97 -19.20
CA LYS A 216 13.37 -55.66 -18.31
C LYS A 216 14.63 -56.08 -19.08
N GLY A 217 15.81 -55.80 -18.52
CA GLY A 217 17.08 -56.21 -19.13
C GLY A 217 17.51 -55.39 -20.34
N PHE A 218 16.96 -54.17 -20.49
CA PHE A 218 17.40 -53.25 -21.53
C PHE A 218 18.91 -52.95 -21.44
N ASP A 219 19.51 -52.65 -22.58
CA ASP A 219 20.89 -52.18 -22.69
C ASP A 219 21.01 -50.77 -22.10
N ILE A 220 21.48 -50.69 -20.86
CA ILE A 220 21.69 -49.43 -20.16
C ILE A 220 22.71 -48.51 -20.85
N SER A 221 23.67 -49.07 -21.60
CA SER A 221 24.67 -48.28 -22.31
C SER A 221 24.07 -47.47 -23.47
N SER A 222 22.96 -47.97 -24.03
CA SER A 222 22.22 -47.32 -25.12
C SER A 222 21.61 -45.97 -24.73
N LEU A 223 21.39 -45.70 -23.44
CA LEU A 223 20.91 -44.39 -22.94
C LEU A 223 21.82 -43.23 -23.38
N SER A 224 23.10 -43.51 -23.64
CA SER A 224 24.05 -42.53 -24.15
C SER A 224 23.64 -41.93 -25.51
N ASN A 225 22.77 -42.59 -26.27
CA ASN A 225 22.23 -42.09 -27.54
C ASN A 225 21.38 -40.82 -27.36
N PHE A 226 20.80 -40.57 -26.17
CA PHE A 226 20.12 -39.30 -25.90
C PHE A 226 21.06 -38.08 -25.87
N ASN A 227 22.38 -38.30 -25.83
CA ASN A 227 23.34 -37.21 -25.97
C ASN A 227 23.44 -36.69 -27.42
N ASP A 228 23.12 -37.53 -28.41
CA ASP A 228 23.14 -37.18 -29.83
C ASP A 228 21.74 -36.85 -30.35
N VAL A 229 21.18 -35.74 -29.85
CA VAL A 229 19.88 -35.19 -30.29
C VAL A 229 20.02 -33.79 -30.87
N SER A 230 21.25 -33.39 -31.24
CA SER A 230 21.61 -32.03 -31.70
C SER A 230 20.95 -31.61 -33.01
N HIS A 231 20.53 -32.58 -33.81
CA HIS A 231 19.89 -32.41 -35.12
C HIS A 231 18.36 -32.46 -35.07
N PHE A 232 17.77 -32.72 -33.90
CA PHE A 232 16.32 -32.71 -33.74
C PHE A 232 15.74 -31.30 -33.92
N ASN A 233 14.52 -31.22 -34.43
CA ASN A 233 13.79 -29.97 -34.50
C ASN A 233 13.35 -29.49 -33.11
N ASN A 234 13.14 -28.17 -32.97
CA ASN A 234 12.71 -27.56 -31.71
C ASN A 234 11.29 -27.98 -31.25
N SER A 235 10.52 -28.63 -32.12
CA SER A 235 9.22 -29.19 -31.77
C SER A 235 9.30 -30.59 -31.15
N CYS A 236 10.49 -31.20 -31.09
CA CYS A 236 10.65 -32.58 -30.66
C CYS A 236 10.34 -32.77 -29.17
N SER A 237 9.44 -33.71 -28.88
CA SER A 237 9.13 -34.19 -27.53
C SER A 237 9.70 -35.59 -27.33
N ILE A 238 10.50 -35.78 -26.28
CA ILE A 238 11.10 -37.06 -25.90
C ILE A 238 10.49 -37.55 -24.59
N SER A 239 10.02 -38.79 -24.56
CA SER A 239 9.57 -39.50 -23.36
C SER A 239 10.38 -40.77 -23.17
N LEU A 240 10.97 -40.95 -22.00
CA LEU A 240 11.66 -42.15 -21.57
C LEU A 240 10.92 -42.75 -20.38
N LYS A 241 10.55 -44.02 -20.49
CA LYS A 241 10.02 -44.82 -19.38
C LYS A 241 10.86 -46.08 -19.21
N VAL A 242 11.25 -46.41 -17.99
CA VAL A 242 11.91 -47.69 -17.69
C VAL A 242 10.97 -48.49 -16.80
N LEU A 243 10.59 -49.69 -17.25
CA LEU A 243 9.58 -50.50 -16.56
C LEU A 243 10.13 -51.21 -15.32
N GLU A 244 11.35 -51.72 -15.40
CA GLU A 244 12.01 -52.45 -14.32
C GLU A 244 13.50 -52.08 -14.26
N GLY A 245 14.02 -51.88 -13.05
CA GLY A 245 15.41 -51.47 -12.80
C GLY A 245 15.58 -49.96 -12.57
N SER A 246 16.83 -49.53 -12.46
CA SER A 246 17.21 -48.12 -12.37
C SER A 246 18.22 -47.74 -13.46
N ILE A 247 18.29 -46.45 -13.76
CA ILE A 247 19.33 -45.89 -14.62
C ILE A 247 20.41 -45.22 -13.76
N SER A 248 21.68 -45.43 -14.11
CA SER A 248 22.82 -45.02 -13.30
C SER A 248 23.09 -43.52 -13.28
N SER A 249 22.53 -42.77 -14.23
CA SER A 249 22.71 -41.32 -14.35
C SER A 249 21.60 -40.67 -15.16
N PHE A 250 21.50 -39.35 -15.06
CA PHE A 250 20.55 -38.55 -15.86
C PHE A 250 20.89 -38.63 -17.36
N PRO A 251 19.98 -39.16 -18.21
CA PRO A 251 20.31 -39.58 -19.57
C PRO A 251 20.54 -38.43 -20.56
N PHE A 252 20.15 -37.20 -20.21
CA PHE A 252 20.26 -36.03 -21.09
C PHE A 252 21.41 -35.08 -20.69
N SER A 253 22.35 -35.54 -19.86
CA SER A 253 23.41 -34.69 -19.27
C SER A 253 24.34 -34.02 -20.30
N LYS A 254 24.47 -34.57 -21.52
CA LYS A 254 25.28 -33.97 -22.60
C LYS A 254 24.47 -33.57 -23.83
N ALA A 255 23.14 -33.65 -23.77
CA ALA A 255 22.28 -33.23 -24.87
C ALA A 255 22.37 -31.70 -25.05
N ASN A 256 22.61 -31.25 -26.27
CA ASN A 256 22.82 -29.83 -26.59
C ASN A 256 21.92 -29.35 -27.74
N ASN A 257 20.60 -29.52 -27.58
CA ASN A 257 19.63 -29.03 -28.54
C ASN A 257 18.42 -28.39 -27.87
N LEU A 258 17.74 -27.52 -28.62
CA LEU A 258 16.42 -27.00 -28.32
C LEU A 258 15.39 -28.11 -28.51
N LEU A 259 14.86 -28.68 -27.42
CA LEU A 259 13.76 -29.65 -27.44
C LEU A 259 12.49 -29.04 -26.84
N LYS A 260 11.33 -29.46 -27.33
CA LYS A 260 10.04 -29.00 -26.79
C LYS A 260 9.81 -29.52 -25.38
N SER A 261 10.00 -30.82 -25.16
CA SER A 261 9.81 -31.43 -23.84
C SER A 261 10.63 -32.69 -23.65
N VAL A 262 11.10 -32.91 -22.42
CA VAL A 262 11.71 -34.16 -21.98
C VAL A 262 10.90 -34.70 -20.80
N THR A 263 10.40 -35.93 -20.93
CA THR A 263 9.70 -36.65 -19.87
C THR A 263 10.50 -37.89 -19.48
N ILE A 264 10.75 -38.10 -18.19
CA ILE A 264 11.44 -39.27 -17.65
C ILE A 264 10.58 -39.89 -16.55
N GLN A 265 10.22 -41.15 -16.74
CA GLN A 265 9.54 -42.00 -15.76
C GLN A 265 10.40 -43.23 -15.47
N SER A 266 11.35 -43.11 -14.53
CA SER A 266 12.33 -44.15 -14.25
C SER A 266 12.98 -43.93 -12.89
N TYR A 267 13.30 -45.00 -12.16
CA TYR A 267 14.19 -44.91 -11.00
C TYR A 267 15.59 -44.51 -11.44
N ILE A 268 16.13 -43.44 -10.86
CA ILE A 268 17.48 -42.97 -11.15
C ILE A 268 18.33 -43.13 -9.90
N ASP A 269 19.55 -43.63 -10.07
CA ASP A 269 20.50 -43.77 -8.97
C ASP A 269 20.94 -42.40 -8.44
N LYS A 270 21.45 -42.38 -7.21
CA LYS A 270 21.90 -41.14 -6.56
C LYS A 270 23.00 -40.45 -7.39
N PRO A 271 22.83 -39.18 -7.79
CA PRO A 271 23.86 -38.45 -8.53
C PRO A 271 25.04 -38.10 -7.61
N LEU A 272 26.26 -38.14 -8.17
CA LEU A 272 27.49 -37.82 -7.45
C LEU A 272 27.66 -36.31 -7.20
N ASN A 273 27.22 -35.49 -8.16
CA ASN A 273 27.28 -34.03 -8.13
C ASN A 273 25.98 -33.45 -8.70
N LEU A 274 25.71 -32.16 -8.44
CA LEU A 274 24.57 -31.47 -9.04
C LEU A 274 24.64 -31.55 -10.58
N ILE A 275 23.51 -31.87 -11.20
CA ILE A 275 23.36 -31.98 -12.64
C ILE A 275 23.15 -30.57 -13.19
N ASP A 276 24.10 -30.12 -14.01
CA ASP A 276 24.01 -28.85 -14.71
C ASP A 276 23.05 -28.97 -15.91
N LEU A 277 21.96 -28.20 -15.90
CA LEU A 277 20.96 -28.20 -16.98
C LEU A 277 21.21 -27.14 -18.07
N SER A 278 22.27 -26.33 -17.97
CA SER A 278 22.51 -25.19 -18.86
C SER A 278 22.66 -25.58 -20.34
N ASN A 279 23.18 -26.78 -20.61
CA ASN A 279 23.33 -27.30 -21.95
C ASN A 279 22.02 -27.84 -22.55
N LEU A 280 21.08 -28.25 -21.70
CA LEU A 280 19.80 -28.84 -22.11
C LEU A 280 18.82 -27.71 -22.44
N LYS A 281 18.82 -27.21 -23.68
CA LYS A 281 17.87 -26.16 -24.09
C LYS A 281 16.47 -26.78 -24.23
N ILE A 282 15.65 -26.74 -23.20
CA ILE A 282 14.30 -27.33 -23.22
C ILE A 282 13.25 -26.30 -22.83
N THR A 283 12.01 -26.50 -23.29
CA THR A 283 10.84 -25.76 -22.79
C THR A 283 10.19 -26.46 -21.59
N SER A 284 10.23 -27.80 -21.51
CA SER A 284 9.59 -28.57 -20.44
C SER A 284 10.44 -29.76 -19.99
N LEU A 285 10.64 -29.92 -18.68
CA LEU A 285 11.21 -31.11 -18.04
C LEU A 285 10.19 -31.72 -17.08
N ILE A 286 9.82 -32.97 -17.32
CA ILE A 286 8.89 -33.72 -16.48
C ILE A 286 9.60 -34.98 -15.98
N MET A 287 9.77 -35.07 -14.67
CA MET A 287 10.35 -36.21 -13.99
C MET A 287 9.29 -36.80 -13.07
N SER A 288 9.04 -38.11 -13.17
CA SER A 288 8.16 -38.82 -12.25
C SER A 288 8.75 -40.17 -11.85
N ASN A 289 8.41 -40.62 -10.65
CA ASN A 289 8.86 -41.90 -10.10
C ASN A 289 10.40 -42.08 -10.12
N VAL A 290 11.16 -41.03 -9.75
CA VAL A 290 12.63 -40.97 -9.90
C VAL A 290 13.47 -41.70 -8.85
N SER A 291 12.83 -42.44 -7.94
CA SER A 291 13.44 -43.04 -6.74
C SER A 291 13.72 -42.02 -5.62
N ASN A 292 13.69 -42.49 -4.37
CA ASN A 292 14.07 -41.69 -3.21
C ASN A 292 15.58 -41.39 -3.14
N LEU A 293 16.39 -42.06 -3.95
CA LEU A 293 17.83 -41.89 -3.99
C LEU A 293 18.27 -40.73 -4.90
N PHE A 294 17.41 -40.28 -5.81
CA PHE A 294 17.72 -39.23 -6.78
C PHE A 294 17.64 -37.82 -6.17
N ASN A 295 18.53 -37.54 -5.21
CA ASN A 295 18.68 -36.26 -4.54
C ASN A 295 20.13 -36.03 -4.10
N ILE A 296 20.48 -34.78 -3.82
CA ILE A 296 21.74 -34.42 -3.15
C ILE A 296 21.37 -33.73 -1.84
N ASN A 297 21.76 -34.30 -0.71
CA ASN A 297 21.42 -33.78 0.62
C ASN A 297 19.90 -33.57 0.83
N ASN A 298 19.06 -34.43 0.23
CA ASN A 298 17.60 -34.31 0.20
C ASN A 298 17.03 -33.13 -0.62
N GLU A 299 17.88 -32.42 -1.37
CA GLU A 299 17.51 -31.38 -2.34
C GLU A 299 17.42 -31.94 -3.77
N ILE A 300 16.73 -31.20 -4.65
CA ILE A 300 16.69 -31.53 -6.07
C ILE A 300 18.13 -31.55 -6.64
N PRO A 301 18.49 -32.54 -7.46
CA PRO A 301 19.87 -32.72 -7.89
C PRO A 301 20.25 -31.86 -9.11
N PHE A 302 19.66 -30.67 -9.28
CA PHE A 302 19.84 -29.83 -10.47
C PHE A 302 20.42 -28.46 -10.13
N THR A 303 21.21 -27.91 -11.04
CA THR A 303 21.72 -26.54 -11.01
C THR A 303 21.68 -25.93 -12.41
N ASN A 304 21.81 -24.60 -12.50
CA ASN A 304 21.90 -23.84 -13.75
C ASN A 304 20.75 -24.16 -14.74
N PHE A 305 19.50 -23.97 -14.30
CA PHE A 305 18.33 -24.14 -15.17
C PHE A 305 18.46 -23.28 -16.44
N PRO A 306 18.19 -23.83 -17.63
CA PRO A 306 18.29 -23.11 -18.90
C PRO A 306 17.21 -22.02 -18.96
N SER A 307 17.51 -20.85 -19.51
CA SER A 307 16.53 -19.75 -19.59
C SER A 307 15.31 -20.05 -20.47
N THR A 308 15.36 -21.10 -21.28
CA THR A 308 14.27 -21.53 -22.16
C THR A 308 13.18 -22.33 -21.44
N ILE A 309 13.47 -22.87 -20.25
CA ILE A 309 12.54 -23.76 -19.56
C ILE A 309 11.37 -22.98 -18.96
N GLN A 310 10.17 -23.42 -19.30
CA GLN A 310 8.90 -22.85 -18.85
C GLN A 310 8.17 -23.79 -17.89
N THR A 311 8.42 -25.10 -17.99
CA THR A 311 7.78 -26.12 -17.13
C THR A 311 8.82 -27.04 -16.50
N PHE A 312 8.75 -27.21 -15.18
CA PHE A 312 9.56 -28.16 -14.43
C PHE A 312 8.71 -28.96 -13.44
N ASN A 313 8.57 -30.26 -13.69
CA ASN A 313 7.87 -31.19 -12.81
C ASN A 313 8.88 -32.19 -12.24
N PHE A 314 8.87 -32.36 -10.93
CA PHE A 314 9.63 -33.37 -10.20
C PHE A 314 8.70 -34.08 -9.21
N LEU A 315 8.10 -35.17 -9.67
CA LEU A 315 7.02 -35.87 -9.01
C LEU A 315 7.54 -37.19 -8.40
N ASP A 316 6.99 -37.57 -7.25
CA ASP A 316 7.25 -38.88 -6.63
C ASP A 316 8.74 -39.16 -6.28
N GLY A 317 9.55 -38.11 -6.10
CA GLY A 317 11.00 -38.21 -5.88
C GLY A 317 11.44 -38.23 -4.41
N LYS A 318 10.51 -37.99 -3.47
CA LYS A 318 10.75 -38.02 -2.00
C LYS A 318 11.84 -37.07 -1.50
N ILE A 319 12.04 -35.92 -2.16
CA ILE A 319 12.86 -34.81 -1.62
C ILE A 319 12.21 -34.24 -0.36
N ASN A 320 13.02 -33.79 0.61
CA ASN A 320 12.54 -33.31 1.92
C ASN A 320 12.70 -31.79 2.11
N SER A 321 13.52 -31.14 1.30
CA SER A 321 13.73 -29.69 1.32
C SER A 321 12.90 -29.00 0.25
N ILE A 322 12.43 -27.79 0.54
CA ILE A 322 11.78 -26.91 -0.45
C ILE A 322 12.83 -26.41 -1.45
N PRO A 323 12.69 -26.69 -2.76
CA PRO A 323 13.61 -26.19 -3.77
C PRO A 323 13.57 -24.66 -3.89
N LYS A 324 14.73 -24.04 -4.13
CA LYS A 324 14.89 -22.59 -4.24
C LYS A 324 15.54 -22.19 -5.56
N ASN A 325 15.31 -20.95 -6.00
CA ASN A 325 15.97 -20.32 -7.16
C ASN A 325 15.86 -21.10 -8.48
N ILE A 326 14.72 -21.74 -8.74
CA ILE A 326 14.43 -22.46 -9.99
C ILE A 326 14.07 -21.48 -11.11
N ASN A 327 13.25 -20.47 -10.80
CA ASN A 327 12.85 -19.39 -11.72
C ASN A 327 12.18 -19.86 -13.02
N VAL A 328 11.19 -20.76 -12.90
CA VAL A 328 10.44 -21.36 -14.01
C VAL A 328 8.95 -21.03 -13.90
N GLU A 329 8.25 -20.85 -15.02
CA GLU A 329 6.84 -20.42 -15.04
C GLU A 329 5.87 -21.41 -14.40
N PHE A 330 6.02 -22.71 -14.68
CA PHE A 330 5.24 -23.79 -14.10
C PHE A 330 6.16 -24.74 -13.33
N ILE A 331 5.89 -24.92 -12.04
CA ILE A 331 6.64 -25.81 -11.16
C ILE A 331 5.70 -26.79 -10.49
N SER A 332 6.06 -28.08 -10.49
CA SER A 332 5.37 -29.10 -9.73
C SER A 332 6.32 -29.98 -8.94
N PHE A 333 6.11 -30.03 -7.62
CA PHE A 333 6.76 -30.93 -6.67
C PHE A 333 5.74 -31.83 -5.97
N ARG A 334 4.68 -32.22 -6.67
CA ARG A 334 3.66 -33.09 -6.08
C ARG A 334 4.24 -34.44 -5.62
N ASN A 335 3.66 -34.97 -4.55
CA ASN A 335 3.97 -36.29 -4.00
C ASN A 335 5.45 -36.48 -3.63
N ASN A 336 6.04 -35.49 -2.96
CA ASN A 336 7.38 -35.61 -2.39
C ASN A 336 7.29 -35.77 -0.86
N SER A 337 8.35 -35.46 -0.12
CA SER A 337 8.38 -35.54 1.34
C SER A 337 8.79 -34.20 1.97
N MET A 338 8.59 -33.10 1.24
CA MET A 338 8.99 -31.76 1.67
C MET A 338 8.27 -31.38 2.97
N SER A 339 9.01 -30.84 3.94
CA SER A 339 8.47 -30.46 5.24
C SER A 339 8.93 -29.08 5.70
N GLY A 340 8.21 -28.52 6.68
CA GLY A 340 8.48 -27.18 7.22
C GLY A 340 7.76 -26.05 6.46
N PRO A 341 8.02 -24.78 6.84
CA PRO A 341 7.38 -23.62 6.22
C PRO A 341 7.82 -23.40 4.79
N ILE A 342 6.84 -23.18 3.89
CA ILE A 342 7.08 -22.97 2.45
C ILE A 342 7.88 -21.70 2.12
N GLY A 343 7.86 -20.69 3.00
CA GLY A 343 8.52 -19.41 2.77
C GLY A 343 7.70 -18.48 1.89
N LYS A 344 8.35 -17.76 0.97
CA LYS A 344 7.72 -16.81 0.03
C LYS A 344 7.85 -17.31 -1.41
N LEU A 345 6.93 -16.95 -2.30
CA LEU A 345 6.96 -17.34 -3.71
C LEU A 345 8.28 -16.94 -4.40
N SER A 346 8.83 -15.78 -4.07
CA SER A 346 10.11 -15.28 -4.58
C SER A 346 11.31 -16.19 -4.27
N GLN A 347 11.20 -17.09 -3.29
CA GLN A 347 12.24 -18.08 -3.01
C GLN A 347 12.30 -19.19 -4.06
N PHE A 348 11.20 -19.49 -4.75
CA PHE A 348 11.20 -20.38 -5.92
C PHE A 348 11.75 -19.68 -7.16
N GLY A 349 11.43 -18.39 -7.33
CA GLY A 349 11.94 -17.53 -8.40
C GLY A 349 10.90 -16.49 -8.83
N SER A 350 11.35 -15.45 -9.54
CA SER A 350 10.47 -14.32 -9.93
C SER A 350 9.50 -14.65 -11.06
N ASN A 351 9.79 -15.66 -11.87
CA ASN A 351 8.98 -16.02 -13.04
C ASN A 351 7.86 -17.03 -12.74
N VAL A 352 7.75 -17.53 -11.52
CA VAL A 352 6.80 -18.59 -11.15
C VAL A 352 5.36 -18.08 -11.22
N LYS A 353 4.56 -18.67 -12.10
CA LYS A 353 3.12 -18.38 -12.23
C LYS A 353 2.24 -19.54 -11.80
N ASN A 354 2.74 -20.77 -11.86
CA ASN A 354 1.99 -21.96 -11.47
C ASN A 354 2.82 -22.83 -10.52
N LEU A 355 2.26 -23.20 -9.37
CA LEU A 355 2.97 -23.96 -8.34
C LEU A 355 2.13 -25.09 -7.73
N PHE A 356 2.56 -26.31 -7.96
CA PHE A 356 1.87 -27.52 -7.53
C PHE A 356 2.73 -28.29 -6.54
N ILE A 357 2.35 -28.30 -5.26
CA ILE A 357 3.15 -28.89 -4.18
C ILE A 357 2.30 -29.81 -3.30
N SER A 358 1.20 -30.33 -3.86
CA SER A 358 0.31 -31.22 -3.14
C SER A 358 0.97 -32.55 -2.78
N MET A 359 0.41 -33.22 -1.78
CA MET A 359 0.92 -34.51 -1.27
C MET A 359 2.36 -34.38 -0.72
N ASN A 360 2.57 -33.42 0.19
CA ASN A 360 3.82 -33.22 0.92
C ASN A 360 3.53 -33.12 2.43
N LYS A 361 4.52 -32.67 3.22
CA LYS A 361 4.44 -32.46 4.67
C LYS A 361 4.69 -30.99 5.04
N LEU A 362 4.44 -30.07 4.12
CA LEU A 362 4.70 -28.64 4.33
C LEU A 362 3.77 -28.10 5.40
N SER A 363 4.26 -27.20 6.24
CA SER A 363 3.54 -26.71 7.42
C SER A 363 3.64 -25.19 7.57
N GLY A 364 3.01 -24.64 8.61
CA GLY A 364 2.98 -23.20 8.85
C GLY A 364 2.02 -22.44 7.93
N THR A 365 2.25 -21.14 7.76
CA THR A 365 1.35 -20.24 7.02
C THR A 365 1.80 -20.09 5.56
N ILE A 366 0.85 -20.14 4.63
CA ILE A 366 1.07 -19.75 3.23
C ILE A 366 1.23 -18.22 3.19
N ASP A 367 2.27 -17.71 2.54
CA ASP A 367 2.55 -16.27 2.45
C ASP A 367 1.67 -15.58 1.39
N GLU A 368 1.41 -14.28 1.56
CA GLU A 368 0.60 -13.50 0.60
C GLU A 368 1.23 -13.40 -0.80
N SER A 369 2.54 -13.59 -0.92
CA SER A 369 3.19 -13.65 -2.25
C SER A 369 2.67 -14.77 -3.15
N PHE A 370 2.05 -15.82 -2.60
CA PHE A 370 1.44 -16.90 -3.40
C PHE A 370 0.10 -16.50 -4.04
N CYS A 371 -0.54 -15.41 -3.61
CA CYS A 371 -1.79 -14.90 -4.17
C CYS A 371 -1.69 -14.51 -5.66
N GLY A 372 -0.48 -14.27 -6.16
CA GLY A 372 -0.20 -13.93 -7.56
C GLY A 372 -0.05 -15.15 -8.50
N LEU A 373 -0.28 -16.37 -8.02
CA LEU A 373 -0.24 -17.56 -8.88
C LEU A 373 -1.48 -17.64 -9.80
N HIS A 374 -1.25 -18.02 -11.05
CA HIS A 374 -2.27 -18.32 -12.04
C HIS A 374 -2.97 -19.67 -11.75
N ASP A 375 -2.22 -20.66 -11.27
CA ASP A 375 -2.74 -21.95 -10.84
C ASP A 375 -1.86 -22.54 -9.74
N TYR A 376 -2.47 -23.34 -8.89
CA TYR A 376 -1.80 -23.90 -7.71
C TYR A 376 -2.51 -25.15 -7.20
N ASP A 377 -1.77 -25.91 -6.40
CA ASP A 377 -2.30 -27.04 -5.65
C ASP A 377 -1.49 -27.23 -4.37
N PHE A 378 -2.10 -26.87 -3.25
CA PHE A 378 -1.55 -26.90 -1.90
C PHE A 378 -2.19 -28.01 -1.05
N SER A 379 -3.03 -28.86 -1.65
CA SER A 379 -3.75 -29.94 -0.96
C SER A 379 -2.80 -30.99 -0.38
N ASN A 380 -3.25 -31.78 0.59
CA ASN A 380 -2.46 -32.89 1.13
C ASN A 380 -1.12 -32.42 1.69
N ASN A 381 -1.19 -31.45 2.60
CA ASN A 381 -0.08 -30.88 3.38
C ASN A 381 -0.51 -30.68 4.85
N SER A 382 0.25 -29.90 5.62
CA SER A 382 0.01 -29.57 7.03
C SER A 382 0.04 -28.06 7.28
N PHE A 383 -0.36 -27.23 6.32
CA PHE A 383 -0.44 -25.78 6.50
C PHE A 383 -1.47 -25.43 7.57
N THR A 384 -1.16 -24.42 8.39
CA THR A 384 -1.98 -23.98 9.53
C THR A 384 -2.83 -22.74 9.22
N SER A 385 -2.51 -22.00 8.15
CA SER A 385 -3.34 -20.90 7.66
C SER A 385 -2.99 -20.51 6.22
N VAL A 386 -3.89 -19.76 5.59
CA VAL A 386 -3.77 -19.25 4.22
C VAL A 386 -4.12 -17.75 4.18
N PRO A 387 -3.52 -16.95 3.29
CA PRO A 387 -3.83 -15.52 3.17
C PRO A 387 -5.28 -15.24 2.77
N LYS A 388 -5.77 -14.06 3.14
CA LYS A 388 -7.14 -13.59 2.85
C LYS A 388 -7.47 -13.58 1.36
N CYS A 389 -6.48 -13.35 0.50
CA CYS A 389 -6.64 -13.43 -0.95
C CYS A 389 -7.16 -14.79 -1.45
N PHE A 390 -6.99 -15.87 -0.69
CA PHE A 390 -7.56 -17.18 -0.99
C PHE A 390 -8.78 -17.45 -0.13
N SER A 391 -8.66 -17.26 1.19
CA SER A 391 -9.74 -17.63 2.11
C SER A 391 -11.01 -16.81 1.90
N CYS A 392 -10.90 -15.55 1.44
CA CYS A 392 -12.08 -14.76 1.11
C CYS A 392 -12.85 -15.26 -0.11
N PHE A 393 -12.25 -16.09 -0.96
CA PHE A 393 -12.91 -16.73 -2.10
C PHE A 393 -13.33 -18.18 -1.82
N PHE A 394 -13.10 -18.71 -0.62
CA PHE A 394 -13.65 -20.01 -0.27
C PHE A 394 -15.18 -19.95 -0.34
N PRO A 395 -15.82 -20.91 -1.04
CA PRO A 395 -17.25 -20.87 -1.26
C PRO A 395 -17.99 -21.04 0.08
N LYS A 396 -19.00 -20.21 0.32
CA LYS A 396 -19.94 -20.43 1.44
C LYS A 396 -20.79 -21.68 1.21
N ASP A 397 -21.24 -21.88 -0.03
CA ASP A 397 -22.01 -23.07 -0.43
C ASP A 397 -21.06 -24.24 -0.74
N PRO A 398 -21.12 -25.37 -0.01
CA PRO A 398 -20.32 -26.54 -0.32
C PRO A 398 -20.58 -27.15 -1.71
N ASN A 399 -21.66 -26.80 -2.41
CA ASN A 399 -21.97 -27.26 -3.76
C ASN A 399 -21.27 -26.45 -4.87
N TYR A 400 -20.84 -25.21 -4.59
CA TYR A 400 -20.13 -24.34 -5.54
C TYR A 400 -18.64 -24.24 -5.16
N GLY A 401 -17.74 -24.06 -6.12
CA GLY A 401 -16.32 -23.83 -5.81
C GLY A 401 -15.54 -25.05 -5.29
N SER A 402 -16.03 -26.27 -5.56
CA SER A 402 -15.34 -27.52 -5.23
C SER A 402 -13.90 -27.56 -5.76
N GLU A 403 -13.63 -26.90 -6.89
CA GLU A 403 -12.29 -26.82 -7.47
C GLU A 403 -11.32 -26.01 -6.60
N LEU A 404 -11.66 -24.76 -6.21
CA LEU A 404 -10.78 -23.95 -5.37
C LEU A 404 -10.53 -24.63 -4.02
N LYS A 405 -11.60 -25.12 -3.38
CA LYS A 405 -11.51 -25.84 -2.11
C LYS A 405 -10.63 -27.10 -2.25
N SER A 406 -10.73 -27.82 -3.37
CA SER A 406 -9.90 -29.00 -3.66
C SER A 406 -8.41 -28.69 -3.68
N LYS A 407 -8.00 -27.46 -4.00
CA LYS A 407 -6.59 -27.04 -3.98
C LYS A 407 -6.00 -26.90 -2.57
N PHE A 408 -6.82 -27.00 -1.52
CA PHE A 408 -6.39 -26.81 -0.12
C PHE A 408 -6.83 -27.93 0.82
N VAL A 409 -7.52 -28.98 0.33
CA VAL A 409 -8.02 -30.06 1.19
C VAL A 409 -6.92 -30.71 2.02
N THR A 410 -7.32 -31.24 3.17
CA THR A 410 -6.51 -32.02 4.14
C THR A 410 -5.38 -31.25 4.85
N ASN A 411 -5.31 -29.93 4.70
CA ASN A 411 -4.48 -29.08 5.55
C ASN A 411 -5.06 -28.91 6.98
N GLN A 412 -4.30 -28.26 7.87
CA GLN A 412 -4.65 -28.06 9.29
C GLN A 412 -5.45 -26.76 9.55
N PHE A 413 -6.09 -26.20 8.53
CA PHE A 413 -7.01 -25.07 8.65
C PHE A 413 -8.35 -25.41 8.01
N ASP A 414 -9.42 -24.77 8.48
CA ASP A 414 -10.71 -24.87 7.82
C ASP A 414 -10.72 -24.02 6.54
N ALA A 415 -11.05 -24.64 5.41
CA ALA A 415 -11.20 -23.96 4.13
C ALA A 415 -12.60 -23.34 4.03
N SER A 416 -12.91 -22.45 4.97
CA SER A 416 -14.13 -21.65 5.05
C SER A 416 -13.83 -20.15 4.99
N GLN A 417 -14.79 -19.37 4.52
CA GLN A 417 -14.63 -17.92 4.38
C GLN A 417 -14.61 -17.24 5.76
N PRO A 418 -13.58 -16.43 6.07
CA PRO A 418 -13.58 -15.60 7.27
C PRO A 418 -14.73 -14.58 7.28
N GLN A 419 -15.23 -14.23 8.47
CA GLN A 419 -16.32 -13.25 8.64
C GLN A 419 -15.91 -11.82 8.23
N ASP A 420 -14.61 -11.50 8.28
CA ASP A 420 -14.05 -10.18 8.04
C ASP A 420 -13.57 -9.97 6.59
N CYS A 421 -14.08 -10.76 5.64
CA CYS A 421 -13.86 -10.58 4.20
C CYS A 421 -14.71 -9.43 3.63
N ASN A 422 -14.31 -8.20 3.94
CA ASN A 422 -14.92 -7.00 3.37
C ASN A 422 -14.27 -6.67 2.03
N VAL A 423 -14.87 -7.12 0.95
CA VAL A 423 -14.41 -6.75 -0.40
C VAL A 423 -14.88 -5.34 -0.73
N VAL A 424 -13.93 -4.44 -0.95
CA VAL A 424 -14.17 -3.09 -1.48
C VAL A 424 -13.65 -3.06 -2.91
N LEU A 425 -14.54 -2.79 -3.86
CA LEU A 425 -14.17 -2.65 -5.27
C LEU A 425 -14.25 -1.19 -5.70
N ASN A 426 -13.27 -0.78 -6.49
CA ASN A 426 -13.19 0.54 -7.11
C ASN A 426 -13.01 0.37 -8.62
N LEU A 427 -13.57 1.29 -9.40
CA LEU A 427 -13.48 1.31 -10.86
C LEU A 427 -13.03 2.69 -11.33
N VAL A 428 -11.98 2.72 -12.15
CA VAL A 428 -11.47 3.95 -12.76
C VAL A 428 -11.37 3.75 -14.27
N LEU A 429 -11.73 4.80 -15.03
CA LEU A 429 -11.54 4.88 -16.48
C LEU A 429 -10.37 5.81 -16.80
N GLU A 430 -9.26 5.25 -17.28
CA GLU A 430 -8.04 5.99 -17.65
C GLU A 430 -7.64 5.65 -19.08
N ASN A 431 -7.47 6.66 -19.94
CA ASN A 431 -7.02 6.49 -21.33
C ASN A 431 -7.83 5.44 -22.13
N GLY A 432 -9.14 5.35 -21.89
CA GLY A 432 -10.03 4.37 -22.55
C GLY A 432 -9.93 2.94 -22.02
N LEU A 433 -9.12 2.70 -20.98
CA LEU A 433 -9.02 1.42 -20.28
C LEU A 433 -9.70 1.50 -18.92
N LEU A 434 -10.44 0.44 -18.57
CA LEU A 434 -11.00 0.29 -17.23
C LEU A 434 -9.97 -0.38 -16.33
N LYS A 435 -9.87 0.09 -15.09
CA LYS A 435 -9.12 -0.56 -14.03
C LYS A 435 -10.06 -0.83 -12.87
N LEU A 436 -10.34 -2.11 -12.62
CA LEU A 436 -11.09 -2.58 -11.45
C LEU A 436 -10.06 -3.00 -10.39
N PHE A 437 -10.11 -2.41 -9.19
CA PHE A 437 -9.10 -2.67 -8.15
C PHE A 437 -9.68 -2.67 -6.72
N GLY A 438 -8.96 -3.31 -5.80
CA GLY A 438 -9.32 -3.52 -4.40
C GLY A 438 -8.38 -4.54 -3.75
N ASP A 439 -8.58 -4.86 -2.46
CA ASP A 439 -7.66 -5.77 -1.75
C ASP A 439 -7.85 -7.25 -2.17
N PHE A 440 -9.07 -7.64 -2.56
CA PHE A 440 -9.43 -9.01 -2.93
C PHE A 440 -10.42 -9.02 -4.12
N VAL A 441 -9.95 -8.58 -5.29
CA VAL A 441 -10.81 -8.45 -6.49
C VAL A 441 -11.08 -9.79 -7.15
N GLY A 442 -10.12 -10.72 -7.17
CA GLY A 442 -10.33 -12.02 -7.78
C GLY A 442 -9.04 -12.77 -8.06
N LEU A 443 -9.11 -14.10 -8.08
CA LEU A 443 -7.98 -14.95 -8.49
C LEU A 443 -8.05 -15.21 -10.00
N TYR A 444 -6.94 -15.61 -10.61
CA TYR A 444 -6.83 -15.77 -12.07
C TYR A 444 -7.98 -16.56 -12.71
N ARG A 445 -8.40 -17.67 -12.09
CA ARG A 445 -9.54 -18.50 -12.54
C ARG A 445 -10.83 -18.28 -11.74
N TYR A 446 -10.79 -17.49 -10.66
CA TYR A 446 -11.90 -17.31 -9.72
C TYR A 446 -12.18 -15.83 -9.54
N GLY A 447 -12.89 -15.26 -10.51
CA GLY A 447 -13.25 -13.84 -10.55
C GLY A 447 -14.75 -13.61 -10.44
N PHE A 448 -15.24 -12.72 -11.29
CA PHE A 448 -16.63 -12.26 -11.35
C PHE A 448 -17.20 -12.37 -12.76
N ASN A 449 -18.52 -12.33 -12.84
CA ASN A 449 -19.27 -12.09 -14.06
C ASN A 449 -19.72 -10.62 -14.08
N SER A 450 -19.35 -9.87 -15.11
CA SER A 450 -19.80 -8.47 -15.28
C SER A 450 -21.02 -8.36 -16.20
N GLN A 451 -21.97 -7.50 -15.85
CA GLN A 451 -23.13 -7.14 -16.67
C GLN A 451 -23.22 -5.62 -16.86
N PRO A 452 -23.47 -5.12 -18.09
CA PRO A 452 -23.59 -5.88 -19.33
C PRO A 452 -22.24 -6.49 -19.76
N ASN A 453 -22.29 -7.57 -20.53
CA ASN A 453 -21.10 -8.33 -20.95
C ASN A 453 -20.31 -7.64 -22.10
N ASN A 454 -20.04 -6.34 -21.95
CA ASN A 454 -19.42 -5.48 -22.95
C ASN A 454 -17.91 -5.30 -22.77
N VAL A 455 -17.34 -5.79 -21.66
CA VAL A 455 -15.92 -5.57 -21.31
C VAL A 455 -15.20 -6.92 -21.26
N ASP A 456 -14.05 -7.00 -21.90
CA ASP A 456 -13.07 -8.08 -21.72
C ASP A 456 -12.17 -7.74 -20.54
N TRP A 457 -12.24 -8.55 -19.49
CA TRP A 457 -11.43 -8.38 -18.27
C TRP A 457 -10.20 -9.27 -18.30
N VAL A 458 -9.03 -8.66 -18.16
CA VAL A 458 -7.73 -9.33 -18.06
C VAL A 458 -7.24 -9.27 -16.62
N TRP A 459 -7.15 -10.43 -15.97
CA TRP A 459 -6.54 -10.54 -14.64
C TRP A 459 -5.08 -10.12 -14.69
N LYS A 460 -4.65 -9.30 -13.72
CA LYS A 460 -3.25 -8.91 -13.56
C LYS A 460 -2.67 -9.37 -12.25
N ASN A 461 -3.43 -9.27 -11.18
CA ASN A 461 -3.12 -9.80 -9.86
C ASN A 461 -4.41 -9.92 -9.02
N TYR A 462 -4.33 -10.52 -7.83
CA TYR A 462 -5.47 -10.64 -6.91
C TYR A 462 -6.11 -9.30 -6.50
N THR A 463 -5.40 -8.19 -6.71
CA THR A 463 -5.84 -6.83 -6.37
C THR A 463 -6.42 -6.03 -7.53
N TYR A 464 -6.27 -6.46 -8.80
CA TYR A 464 -6.83 -5.70 -9.93
C TYR A 464 -6.95 -6.45 -11.26
N TYR A 465 -7.90 -5.99 -12.07
CA TYR A 465 -8.14 -6.38 -13.46
C TYR A 465 -8.08 -5.14 -14.37
N ILE A 466 -7.69 -5.36 -15.63
CA ILE A 466 -7.79 -4.35 -16.70
C ILE A 466 -8.91 -4.74 -17.66
N GLY A 467 -9.82 -3.82 -17.92
CA GLY A 467 -10.96 -4.01 -18.81
C GLY A 467 -10.80 -3.23 -20.12
N THR A 468 -11.07 -3.88 -21.24
CA THR A 468 -11.20 -3.26 -22.56
C THR A 468 -12.60 -3.48 -23.13
N PRO A 469 -13.20 -2.51 -23.85
CA PRO A 469 -14.47 -2.76 -24.53
C PRO A 469 -14.31 -3.88 -25.56
N LYS A 470 -15.27 -4.79 -25.60
CA LYS A 470 -15.34 -5.84 -26.62
C LYS A 470 -15.55 -5.21 -28.00
N GLN A 471 -15.07 -5.92 -29.02
CA GLN A 471 -15.23 -5.47 -30.41
C GLN A 471 -16.70 -5.13 -30.73
N GLY A 472 -16.94 -3.91 -31.20
CA GLY A 472 -18.27 -3.41 -31.56
C GLY A 472 -19.15 -2.94 -30.39
N THR A 473 -18.62 -2.88 -29.16
CA THR A 473 -19.35 -2.39 -27.98
C THR A 473 -18.71 -1.13 -27.40
N THR A 474 -19.47 -0.39 -26.61
CA THR A 474 -18.98 0.76 -25.83
C THR A 474 -18.86 0.40 -24.35
N ILE A 475 -18.02 1.16 -23.64
CA ILE A 475 -17.90 1.07 -22.18
C ILE A 475 -19.24 1.49 -21.56
N PRO A 476 -19.88 0.63 -20.73
CA PRO A 476 -21.12 0.99 -20.04
C PRO A 476 -20.90 2.03 -18.94
N ASP A 477 -21.90 2.89 -18.73
CA ASP A 477 -21.90 3.86 -17.61
C ASP A 477 -22.00 3.15 -16.25
N LEU A 478 -22.77 2.05 -16.17
CA LEU A 478 -22.94 1.21 -14.99
C LEU A 478 -22.52 -0.22 -15.32
N ILE A 479 -21.72 -0.82 -14.43
CA ILE A 479 -21.28 -2.21 -14.54
C ILE A 479 -21.57 -2.91 -13.22
N SER A 480 -22.37 -3.97 -13.28
CA SER A 480 -22.63 -4.85 -12.14
C SER A 480 -21.69 -6.06 -12.16
N PHE A 481 -21.00 -6.30 -11.06
CA PHE A 481 -20.08 -7.40 -10.84
C PHE A 481 -20.72 -8.41 -9.89
N LYS A 482 -21.05 -9.59 -10.42
CA LYS A 482 -21.55 -10.73 -9.66
C LYS A 482 -20.43 -11.72 -9.44
N TYR A 483 -20.14 -12.03 -8.20
CA TYR A 483 -19.22 -13.11 -7.85
C TYR A 483 -20.01 -14.38 -7.59
N ASP A 484 -19.51 -15.52 -8.05
CA ASP A 484 -20.16 -16.80 -7.75
C ASP A 484 -19.83 -17.29 -6.33
N PHE A 485 -18.75 -16.76 -5.73
CA PHE A 485 -18.27 -17.12 -4.39
C PHE A 485 -18.78 -16.19 -3.28
N TYR A 486 -19.07 -14.92 -3.61
CA TYR A 486 -19.71 -14.00 -2.70
C TYR A 486 -21.21 -13.93 -3.00
N GLU A 487 -22.06 -13.91 -1.98
CA GLU A 487 -23.49 -13.61 -2.15
C GLU A 487 -23.74 -12.10 -2.41
N THR A 488 -22.70 -11.34 -2.76
CA THR A 488 -22.74 -9.88 -2.92
C THR A 488 -22.49 -9.47 -4.38
N ASN A 489 -23.37 -8.62 -4.89
CA ASN A 489 -23.20 -7.95 -6.18
C ASN A 489 -22.69 -6.53 -5.96
N PHE A 490 -21.70 -6.10 -6.75
CA PHE A 490 -21.21 -4.73 -6.74
C PHE A 490 -21.73 -4.00 -7.97
N THR A 491 -22.18 -2.76 -7.84
CA THR A 491 -22.50 -1.90 -9.00
C THR A 491 -21.58 -0.70 -8.99
N LEU A 492 -20.71 -0.61 -9.99
CA LEU A 492 -19.76 0.49 -10.14
C LEU A 492 -20.10 1.29 -11.39
N PHE A 493 -19.56 2.50 -11.47
CA PHE A 493 -19.88 3.43 -12.55
C PHE A 493 -18.60 4.02 -13.16
N THR A 494 -18.67 4.36 -14.44
CA THR A 494 -17.53 4.88 -15.23
C THR A 494 -17.66 6.37 -15.54
N SER A 495 -18.85 6.94 -15.36
CA SER A 495 -19.16 8.35 -15.63
C SER A 495 -18.76 9.26 -14.46
N SER A 496 -18.45 10.53 -14.76
CA SER A 496 -18.19 11.56 -13.73
C SER A 496 -19.52 12.14 -13.21
N THR A 497 -20.34 11.29 -12.58
CA THR A 497 -21.64 11.68 -12.04
C THR A 497 -21.53 11.94 -10.53
N PRO A 498 -21.86 13.15 -10.03
CA PRO A 498 -21.87 13.42 -8.59
C PRO A 498 -22.83 12.49 -7.83
N PRO A 499 -22.60 12.25 -6.53
CA PRO A 499 -23.53 11.49 -5.71
C PRO A 499 -24.93 12.11 -5.80
N LYS A 500 -25.97 11.28 -5.91
CA LYS A 500 -27.37 11.74 -5.98
C LYS A 500 -28.16 11.22 -4.79
N ILE A 501 -28.38 12.06 -3.78
CA ILE A 501 -29.20 11.71 -2.62
C ILE A 501 -30.69 11.78 -2.98
N LYS A 502 -31.44 10.74 -2.61
CA LYS A 502 -32.91 10.65 -2.72
C LYS A 502 -33.56 10.91 -1.36
N THR A 503 -33.09 10.25 -0.30
CA THR A 503 -33.59 10.43 1.07
C THR A 503 -32.48 10.37 2.10
N VAL A 504 -32.68 11.03 3.24
CA VAL A 504 -31.81 10.91 4.43
C VAL A 504 -32.65 10.53 5.64
N GLU A 505 -32.37 9.37 6.20
CA GLU A 505 -33.06 8.82 7.37
C GLU A 505 -32.24 9.14 8.63
N SER A 506 -32.90 9.72 9.62
CA SER A 506 -32.33 9.88 10.97
C SER A 506 -33.45 9.71 11.99
N PHE A 507 -33.27 8.78 12.93
CA PHE A 507 -34.28 8.46 13.94
C PHE A 507 -34.07 9.29 15.21
N PRO A 508 -35.13 9.62 15.98
CA PRO A 508 -35.00 10.35 17.24
C PRO A 508 -33.93 9.75 18.17
N ALA A 509 -33.09 10.62 18.74
CA ALA A 509 -31.97 10.24 19.60
C ALA A 509 -30.91 9.30 18.96
N SER A 510 -30.87 9.21 17.63
CA SER A 510 -29.81 8.53 16.88
C SER A 510 -28.68 9.49 16.51
N THR A 511 -27.44 9.05 16.65
CA THR A 511 -26.28 9.68 16.01
C THR A 511 -26.07 9.21 14.56
N THR A 512 -26.73 8.12 14.17
CA THR A 512 -26.64 7.50 12.85
C THR A 512 -27.58 8.16 11.85
N PHE A 513 -27.04 8.42 10.67
CA PHE A 513 -27.74 8.90 9.48
C PHE A 513 -27.57 7.89 8.35
N THR A 514 -28.66 7.65 7.60
CA THR A 514 -28.67 6.80 6.42
C THR A 514 -29.04 7.64 5.20
N PHE A 515 -28.14 7.78 4.24
CA PHE A 515 -28.38 8.46 2.97
C PHE A 515 -28.67 7.40 1.91
N ASN A 516 -29.87 7.43 1.33
CA ASN A 516 -30.24 6.58 0.20
C ASN A 516 -30.18 7.37 -1.10
N GLY A 517 -29.66 6.77 -2.16
CA GLY A 517 -29.41 7.45 -3.43
C GLY A 517 -28.79 6.55 -4.50
N GLU A 518 -27.88 7.11 -5.29
CA GLU A 518 -27.13 6.43 -6.35
C GLU A 518 -25.80 7.16 -6.64
N TYR A 519 -24.87 6.47 -7.31
CA TYR A 519 -23.50 6.95 -7.61
C TYR A 519 -22.62 7.15 -6.37
N PHE A 520 -22.77 6.29 -5.36
CA PHE A 520 -21.83 6.22 -4.24
C PHE A 520 -20.77 5.15 -4.50
N ASN A 521 -19.62 5.25 -3.82
CA ASN A 521 -18.56 4.24 -3.90
C ASN A 521 -18.68 3.23 -2.73
N TYR A 522 -18.08 2.05 -2.85
CA TYR A 522 -17.91 1.08 -1.76
C TYR A 522 -16.73 1.42 -0.85
N ASN A 523 -15.85 2.34 -1.27
CA ASN A 523 -14.70 2.76 -0.48
C ASN A 523 -15.04 3.88 0.51
N ILE A 524 -15.05 3.54 1.81
CA ILE A 524 -15.26 4.48 2.90
C ILE A 524 -14.27 5.66 2.85
N SER A 525 -13.01 5.42 2.49
CA SER A 525 -11.99 6.49 2.50
C SER A 525 -12.21 7.55 1.42
N GLU A 526 -13.02 7.25 0.40
CA GLU A 526 -13.36 8.19 -0.68
C GLU A 526 -14.70 8.89 -0.46
N THR A 527 -15.47 8.46 0.54
CA THR A 527 -16.77 9.03 0.87
C THR A 527 -16.63 9.90 2.11
N ASN A 528 -17.01 11.17 2.00
CA ASN A 528 -17.02 12.10 3.13
C ASN A 528 -18.40 12.75 3.25
N VAL A 529 -18.95 12.73 4.46
CA VAL A 529 -20.22 13.39 4.76
C VAL A 529 -20.00 14.36 5.92
N LYS A 530 -20.42 15.61 5.75
CA LYS A 530 -20.45 16.62 6.81
C LYS A 530 -21.86 17.14 6.97
N ILE A 531 -22.39 17.15 8.18
CA ILE A 531 -23.75 17.64 8.52
C ILE A 531 -23.58 18.83 9.46
N GLY A 532 -23.90 20.03 8.96
CA GLY A 532 -23.63 21.29 9.67
C GLY A 532 -22.14 21.48 9.92
N ASN A 533 -21.75 21.59 11.18
CA ASN A 533 -20.35 21.65 11.60
C ASN A 533 -19.74 20.29 11.96
N LYS A 534 -20.54 19.20 12.01
CA LYS A 534 -20.07 17.88 12.44
C LYS A 534 -19.68 17.02 11.25
N ILE A 535 -18.55 16.33 11.38
CA ILE A 535 -18.16 15.24 10.48
C ILE A 535 -19.07 14.05 10.79
N CYS A 536 -19.66 13.45 9.76
CA CYS A 536 -20.40 12.20 9.88
C CYS A 536 -19.47 11.06 9.49
N ASN A 537 -18.96 10.34 10.50
CA ASN A 537 -18.02 9.24 10.34
C ASN A 537 -18.72 8.09 9.61
N ILE A 538 -18.25 7.77 8.39
CA ILE A 538 -18.88 6.75 7.55
C ILE A 538 -18.72 5.37 8.19
N ILE A 539 -19.84 4.68 8.41
CA ILE A 539 -19.92 3.30 8.91
C ILE A 539 -19.89 2.32 7.74
N SER A 540 -20.67 2.59 6.70
CA SER A 540 -20.70 1.78 5.49
C SER A 540 -21.12 2.61 4.28
N THR A 541 -20.70 2.18 3.10
CA THR A 541 -21.07 2.80 1.82
C THR A 541 -21.16 1.71 0.75
N GLU A 542 -22.20 1.80 -0.07
CA GLU A 542 -22.49 0.96 -1.22
C GLU A 542 -23.12 1.84 -2.30
N PHE A 543 -23.25 1.36 -3.54
CA PHE A 543 -23.70 2.16 -4.69
C PHE A 543 -24.92 3.06 -4.43
N SER A 544 -25.89 2.57 -3.66
CA SER A 544 -27.17 3.25 -3.40
C SER A 544 -27.38 3.71 -1.96
N LYS A 545 -26.43 3.46 -1.04
CA LYS A 545 -26.61 3.77 0.39
C LYS A 545 -25.31 4.13 1.09
N ILE A 546 -25.35 5.19 1.90
CA ILE A 546 -24.29 5.55 2.84
C ILE A 546 -24.89 5.53 4.25
N VAL A 547 -24.21 4.90 5.20
CA VAL A 547 -24.54 4.97 6.62
C VAL A 547 -23.37 5.64 7.33
N CYS A 548 -23.64 6.66 8.13
CA CYS A 548 -22.61 7.37 8.89
C CYS A 548 -23.13 7.77 10.28
N SER A 549 -22.23 8.07 11.22
CA SER A 549 -22.59 8.52 12.56
C SER A 549 -21.80 9.77 12.93
N VAL A 550 -22.47 10.72 13.57
CA VAL A 550 -21.80 11.87 14.19
C VAL A 550 -21.39 11.53 15.63
N ASP A 551 -20.34 12.15 16.16
CA ASP A 551 -19.84 11.83 17.52
C ASP A 551 -20.79 12.30 18.64
N GLU A 552 -21.61 13.30 18.36
CA GLU A 552 -22.52 13.92 19.31
C GLU A 552 -23.89 14.17 18.70
N LEU A 553 -24.95 13.96 19.47
CA LEU A 553 -26.32 14.28 19.08
C LEU A 553 -26.46 15.76 18.65
N PHE A 554 -27.30 16.00 17.66
CA PHE A 554 -27.71 17.35 17.31
C PHE A 554 -28.77 17.85 18.32
N ASP A 555 -28.82 19.16 18.55
CA ASP A 555 -29.98 19.73 19.23
C ASP A 555 -31.22 19.52 18.36
N SER A 556 -32.31 19.02 18.96
CA SER A 556 -33.57 18.73 18.27
C SER A 556 -34.27 19.96 17.70
N SER A 557 -33.85 21.16 18.12
CA SER A 557 -34.31 22.44 17.56
C SER A 557 -33.66 22.81 16.23
N LEU A 558 -32.52 22.19 15.88
CA LEU A 558 -31.80 22.48 14.64
C LEU A 558 -32.56 21.95 13.43
N LYS A 559 -32.63 22.77 12.38
CA LYS A 559 -33.27 22.44 11.10
C LYS A 559 -32.38 22.85 9.94
N ASP A 560 -32.57 22.18 8.81
CA ASP A 560 -31.92 22.49 7.54
C ASP A 560 -30.40 22.70 7.65
N LEU A 561 -29.72 21.78 8.34
CA LEU A 561 -28.27 21.81 8.48
C LEU A 561 -27.62 21.61 7.11
N ILE A 562 -26.76 22.56 6.70
CA ILE A 562 -25.98 22.45 5.47
C ILE A 562 -25.19 21.15 5.52
N THR A 563 -25.47 20.28 4.57
CA THR A 563 -24.88 18.95 4.51
C THR A 563 -24.16 18.76 3.19
N THR A 564 -22.91 18.34 3.23
CA THR A 564 -22.11 18.07 2.05
C THR A 564 -21.76 16.60 2.00
N ILE A 565 -22.04 15.97 0.86
CA ILE A 565 -21.69 14.60 0.54
C ILE A 565 -20.66 14.65 -0.58
N GLN A 566 -19.51 14.04 -0.35
CA GLN A 566 -18.42 13.93 -1.31
C GLN A 566 -18.14 12.45 -1.58
N VAL A 567 -18.03 12.09 -2.86
CA VAL A 567 -17.58 10.77 -3.32
C VAL A 567 -16.45 11.00 -4.33
N GLY A 568 -15.22 10.67 -3.93
CA GLY A 568 -14.02 11.04 -4.67
C GLY A 568 -13.89 12.56 -4.80
N ASN A 569 -13.80 13.07 -6.03
CA ASN A 569 -13.69 14.50 -6.30
C ASN A 569 -15.05 15.20 -6.46
N LEU A 570 -16.15 14.45 -6.55
CA LEU A 570 -17.47 14.99 -6.83
C LEU A 570 -18.24 15.22 -5.53
N LYS A 571 -18.99 16.31 -5.48
CA LYS A 571 -19.71 16.75 -4.28
C LYS A 571 -21.15 17.08 -4.60
N GLN A 572 -22.02 16.87 -3.63
CA GLN A 572 -23.39 17.36 -3.60
C GLN A 572 -23.65 18.05 -2.26
N GLN A 573 -24.30 19.22 -2.30
CA GLN A 573 -24.74 19.94 -1.10
C GLN A 573 -26.26 19.87 -0.99
N ILE A 574 -26.72 19.53 0.22
CA ILE A 574 -28.14 19.44 0.59
C ILE A 574 -28.36 20.10 1.95
N THR A 575 -29.60 20.10 2.46
CA THR A 575 -29.89 20.36 3.88
C THR A 575 -30.53 19.15 4.54
N VAL A 576 -30.14 18.89 5.78
CA VAL A 576 -30.68 17.78 6.58
C VAL A 576 -31.23 18.34 7.88
N THR A 577 -32.49 18.00 8.18
CA THR A 577 -33.05 18.18 9.52
C THR A 577 -32.87 16.86 10.29
N PRO A 578 -32.18 16.87 11.44
CA PRO A 578 -32.00 15.68 12.27
C PRO A 578 -33.33 15.11 12.79
N TYR A 579 -33.31 13.82 13.15
CA TYR A 579 -34.40 13.09 13.81
C TYR A 579 -35.68 12.91 12.97
N ILE A 580 -35.61 13.17 11.67
CA ILE A 580 -36.69 12.92 10.71
C ILE A 580 -36.19 12.25 9.43
N MET A 581 -37.14 11.77 8.63
CA MET A 581 -36.93 11.37 7.24
C MET A 581 -36.92 12.62 6.36
N ASN A 582 -35.80 12.88 5.70
CA ASN A 582 -35.66 13.97 4.74
C ASN A 582 -35.83 13.41 3.32
N THR A 583 -36.80 13.92 2.57
CA THR A 583 -36.87 13.69 1.11
C THR A 583 -36.10 14.82 0.42
N VAL A 584 -35.14 14.49 -0.43
CA VAL A 584 -34.27 15.48 -1.06
C VAL A 584 -34.92 15.96 -2.36
N ILE A 585 -35.40 17.21 -2.36
CA ILE A 585 -35.75 17.93 -3.59
C ILE A 585 -34.47 18.60 -4.10
N GLN A 586 -34.01 18.20 -5.28
CA GLN A 586 -32.79 18.74 -5.88
C GLN A 586 -32.97 20.21 -6.28
N CYS A 587 -31.99 21.05 -5.96
CA CYS A 587 -31.92 22.40 -6.53
C CYS A 587 -31.49 22.34 -7.98
N ASN A 588 -31.69 23.44 -8.73
CA ASN A 588 -31.10 23.57 -10.05
C ASN A 588 -29.58 23.41 -9.97
N ASP A 589 -28.99 22.80 -11.01
CA ASP A 589 -27.53 22.57 -11.12
C ASP A 589 -26.70 23.87 -11.06
N SER A 590 -27.34 25.05 -11.12
CA SER A 590 -26.76 26.39 -11.02
C SER A 590 -26.90 27.06 -9.64
N CYS A 591 -27.07 26.30 -8.54
CA CYS A 591 -27.18 26.88 -7.18
C CYS A 591 -25.80 27.19 -6.60
N ASP A 592 -25.51 28.49 -6.46
CA ASP A 592 -24.24 29.03 -5.93
C ASP A 592 -24.30 29.40 -4.42
N GLY A 593 -25.42 29.09 -3.77
CA GLY A 593 -25.67 29.34 -2.36
C GLY A 593 -25.89 28.05 -1.58
N VAL A 594 -26.61 28.15 -0.47
CA VAL A 594 -27.07 26.97 0.27
C VAL A 594 -28.34 26.44 -0.39
N CYS A 595 -28.27 25.26 -1.00
CA CYS A 595 -29.41 24.48 -1.47
C CYS A 595 -30.19 23.90 -0.28
N TYR A 596 -31.35 24.48 0.02
CA TYR A 596 -32.33 23.97 0.98
C TYR A 596 -33.17 22.88 0.33
N THR A 597 -32.81 21.62 0.58
CA THR A 597 -33.43 20.47 -0.11
C THR A 597 -34.80 20.08 0.41
N SER A 598 -35.27 20.73 1.47
CA SER A 598 -36.66 20.62 1.94
C SER A 598 -37.67 21.23 0.95
N ASN A 599 -37.24 22.20 0.12
CA ASN A 599 -38.09 22.86 -0.87
C ASN A 599 -37.40 23.19 -2.21
N GLY A 600 -36.10 22.93 -2.36
CA GLY A 600 -35.31 23.21 -3.56
C GLY A 600 -34.87 24.68 -3.74
N THR A 601 -34.83 25.49 -2.66
CA THR A 601 -34.42 26.92 -2.70
C THR A 601 -32.92 27.13 -2.45
N CYS A 602 -32.37 28.27 -2.89
CA CYS A 602 -30.92 28.59 -2.81
C CYS A 602 -30.68 29.96 -2.11
N ALA A 603 -29.88 30.06 -1.02
CA ALA A 603 -29.66 31.32 -0.24
C ALA A 603 -28.18 31.76 -0.03
N SER A 604 -27.91 33.06 0.20
CA SER A 604 -26.56 33.72 0.23
C SER A 604 -25.92 33.95 1.64
N ILE A 605 -24.58 34.06 1.74
CA ILE A 605 -23.76 34.11 2.99
C ILE A 605 -23.09 35.51 3.22
N ALA A 606 -22.93 35.96 4.48
CA ALA A 606 -22.18 37.18 4.87
C ALA A 606 -20.67 36.93 5.06
N PHE A 607 -19.82 37.81 4.53
CA PHE A 607 -18.36 37.61 4.40
C PHE A 607 -17.52 38.36 5.45
N TYR A 608 -16.25 37.97 5.62
CA TYR A 608 -15.25 38.62 6.50
C TYR A 608 -13.81 38.37 6.05
N VAL A 609 -12.86 39.16 6.57
CA VAL A 609 -11.40 38.95 6.43
C VAL A 609 -10.83 38.55 7.79
N SER A 610 -10.03 37.47 7.84
CA SER A 610 -9.40 36.98 9.06
C SER A 610 -7.89 37.25 9.16
N SER A 611 -7.18 37.31 8.04
CA SER A 611 -5.75 37.63 8.00
C SER A 611 -5.35 38.37 6.73
N VAL A 612 -4.27 39.15 6.84
CA VAL A 612 -3.78 40.00 5.75
C VAL A 612 -2.28 39.84 5.60
N VAL A 613 -1.81 39.63 4.37
CA VAL A 613 -0.41 39.76 3.99
C VAL A 613 -0.21 41.17 3.42
N PRO A 614 0.41 42.10 4.17
CA PRO A 614 0.58 43.49 3.74
C PRO A 614 1.77 43.63 2.78
N ILE A 615 1.89 44.82 2.18
CA ILE A 615 3.05 45.23 1.38
C ILE A 615 3.94 46.20 2.15
N GLN A 616 5.15 46.45 1.64
CA GLN A 616 6.04 47.48 2.18
C GLN A 616 5.46 48.89 1.98
N GLU A 617 5.79 49.80 2.88
CA GLU A 617 5.43 51.22 2.73
C GLU A 617 6.07 51.81 1.47
N ASN A 618 5.37 52.74 0.82
CA ASN A 618 5.84 53.45 -0.37
C ASN A 618 6.24 52.55 -1.56
N THR A 619 5.81 51.28 -1.60
CA THR A 619 5.99 50.37 -2.75
C THR A 619 4.67 50.02 -3.42
N GLU A 620 4.73 49.39 -4.59
CA GLU A 620 3.57 48.76 -5.23
C GLU A 620 3.72 47.25 -5.13
N GLY A 621 2.65 46.54 -4.76
CA GLY A 621 2.69 45.09 -4.60
C GLY A 621 1.34 44.46 -4.38
N THR A 622 1.33 43.13 -4.25
CA THR A 622 0.13 42.33 -4.03
C THR A 622 -0.16 42.20 -2.54
N VAL A 623 -1.32 42.68 -2.13
CA VAL A 623 -1.94 42.40 -0.83
C VAL A 623 -2.75 41.11 -0.96
N GLN A 624 -2.65 40.24 0.04
CA GLN A 624 -3.46 39.02 0.13
C GLN A 624 -4.39 39.12 1.33
N LEU A 625 -5.68 38.93 1.11
CA LEU A 625 -6.72 38.91 2.14
C LEU A 625 -7.26 37.50 2.23
N TYR A 626 -7.14 36.87 3.38
CA TYR A 626 -7.77 35.58 3.65
C TYR A 626 -9.00 35.78 4.52
N GLY A 627 -10.01 34.94 4.32
CA GLY A 627 -11.25 35.03 5.09
C GLY A 627 -12.31 34.08 4.56
N SER A 628 -13.56 34.50 4.61
CA SER A 628 -14.67 33.80 3.98
C SER A 628 -15.39 34.79 3.09
N PHE A 629 -15.30 34.61 1.78
CA PHE A 629 -15.84 35.50 0.75
C PHE A 629 -17.02 34.91 -0.03
N GLY A 630 -17.27 33.60 0.08
CA GLY A 630 -18.28 32.89 -0.72
C GLY A 630 -17.87 32.72 -2.18
N GLU A 631 -18.65 32.02 -3.02
CA GLU A 631 -18.26 31.75 -4.41
C GLU A 631 -18.64 32.89 -5.40
N ILE A 632 -19.59 33.76 -5.01
CA ILE A 632 -20.06 34.88 -5.83
C ILE A 632 -19.46 36.19 -5.31
N HIS A 633 -18.97 37.02 -6.23
CA HIS A 633 -18.24 38.26 -5.92
C HIS A 633 -18.72 39.47 -6.73
N ASN A 634 -20.02 39.78 -6.67
CA ASN A 634 -20.61 40.91 -7.38
C ASN A 634 -20.13 42.23 -6.79
N ASP A 635 -19.80 43.20 -7.64
CA ASP A 635 -19.35 44.55 -7.27
C ASP A 635 -18.20 44.58 -6.25
N LEU A 636 -17.31 43.57 -6.29
CA LEU A 636 -16.16 43.51 -5.39
C LEU A 636 -15.28 44.76 -5.54
N SER A 637 -15.12 45.51 -4.45
CA SER A 637 -14.18 46.62 -4.33
C SER A 637 -13.43 46.56 -3.00
N ILE A 638 -12.15 46.94 -3.03
CA ILE A 638 -11.25 46.88 -1.88
C ILE A 638 -10.54 48.22 -1.78
N THR A 639 -10.52 48.84 -0.60
CA THR A 639 -9.78 50.08 -0.33
C THR A 639 -8.95 49.96 0.94
N ILE A 640 -7.72 50.49 0.90
CA ILE A 640 -6.75 50.47 2.00
C ILE A 640 -6.26 51.91 2.21
N GLY A 641 -6.59 52.50 3.36
CA GLY A 641 -6.26 53.90 3.66
C GLY A 641 -6.92 54.90 2.70
N GLY A 642 -8.03 54.52 2.06
CA GLY A 642 -8.70 55.29 1.01
C GLY A 642 -8.16 55.05 -0.41
N SER A 643 -7.03 54.37 -0.57
CA SER A 643 -6.50 53.96 -1.88
C SER A 643 -7.15 52.68 -2.37
N ILE A 644 -7.51 52.62 -3.66
CA ILE A 644 -8.11 51.42 -4.28
C ILE A 644 -7.05 50.31 -4.39
N CYS A 645 -7.40 49.10 -3.97
CA CYS A 645 -6.63 47.89 -4.19
C CYS A 645 -7.28 47.09 -5.33
N ASN A 646 -6.62 47.03 -6.48
CA ASN A 646 -7.21 46.44 -7.70
C ASN A 646 -7.16 44.90 -7.61
N LYS A 647 -8.32 44.24 -7.61
CA LYS A 647 -8.40 42.77 -7.55
C LYS A 647 -7.61 42.10 -8.68
N THR A 648 -6.83 41.08 -8.35
CA THR A 648 -6.06 40.27 -9.30
C THR A 648 -6.48 38.80 -9.28
N TYR A 649 -6.97 38.30 -8.14
CA TYR A 649 -7.45 36.94 -7.97
C TYR A 649 -8.51 36.90 -6.86
N ILE A 650 -9.47 35.99 -6.99
CA ILE A 650 -10.46 35.74 -5.96
C ILE A 650 -10.96 34.29 -5.99
N ASP A 651 -11.17 33.75 -4.79
CA ASP A 651 -11.98 32.55 -4.52
C ASP A 651 -12.75 32.74 -3.19
N ALA A 652 -13.42 31.68 -2.73
CA ALA A 652 -14.22 31.73 -1.50
C ALA A 652 -13.45 31.98 -0.20
N GLY A 653 -12.12 31.89 -0.18
CA GLY A 653 -11.27 32.08 1.00
C GLY A 653 -10.08 33.03 0.84
N LEU A 654 -9.77 33.49 -0.38
CA LEU A 654 -8.62 34.32 -0.71
C LEU A 654 -9.00 35.40 -1.74
N ILE A 655 -8.60 36.63 -1.46
CA ILE A 655 -8.57 37.74 -2.41
C ILE A 655 -7.15 38.25 -2.53
N ASN A 656 -6.61 38.30 -3.75
CA ASN A 656 -5.39 39.06 -4.03
C ASN A 656 -5.77 40.39 -4.71
N CYS A 657 -5.09 41.47 -4.34
CA CYS A 657 -5.23 42.76 -5.00
C CYS A 657 -3.92 43.54 -5.03
N THR A 658 -3.71 44.35 -6.06
CA THR A 658 -2.53 45.22 -6.20
C THR A 658 -2.81 46.57 -5.56
N LEU A 659 -1.96 46.99 -4.62
CA LEU A 659 -2.00 48.28 -3.95
C LEU A 659 -0.71 49.06 -4.24
N LYS A 660 -0.84 50.34 -4.53
CA LYS A 660 0.27 51.30 -4.47
C LYS A 660 0.27 51.97 -3.10
N ALA A 661 1.20 51.58 -2.23
CA ALA A 661 1.30 52.10 -0.87
C ALA A 661 1.61 53.61 -0.87
N VAL A 662 0.82 54.37 -0.10
CA VAL A 662 1.06 55.79 0.16
C VAL A 662 1.17 56.00 1.67
N GLY A 663 2.37 56.37 2.13
CA GLY A 663 2.70 56.56 3.55
C GLY A 663 3.02 55.26 4.28
N SER A 664 3.04 55.33 5.62
CA SER A 664 3.47 54.26 6.52
C SER A 664 2.43 53.92 7.58
N GLY A 665 2.65 52.82 8.32
CA GLY A 665 1.87 52.41 9.48
C GLY A 665 0.50 51.81 9.17
N ILE A 666 -0.38 51.83 10.18
CA ILE A 666 -1.72 51.23 10.14
C ILE A 666 -2.66 51.99 9.20
N LYS A 667 -3.46 51.27 8.40
CA LYS A 667 -4.50 51.80 7.51
C LYS A 667 -5.83 51.08 7.68
N LEU A 668 -6.92 51.81 7.42
CA LEU A 668 -8.27 51.24 7.35
C LEU A 668 -8.39 50.36 6.09
N LEU A 669 -8.83 49.12 6.27
CA LEU A 669 -9.15 48.18 5.19
C LEU A 669 -10.67 48.07 5.06
N ASN A 670 -11.20 48.23 3.85
CA ASN A 670 -12.61 48.07 3.52
C ASN A 670 -12.75 47.16 2.30
N VAL A 671 -13.60 46.13 2.40
CA VAL A 671 -13.95 45.18 1.33
C VAL A 671 -15.47 45.22 1.15
N THR A 672 -15.95 45.49 -0.06
CA THR A 672 -17.37 45.54 -0.39
C THR A 672 -17.65 44.52 -1.49
N GLN A 673 -18.64 43.64 -1.31
CA GLN A 673 -19.16 42.75 -2.36
C GLN A 673 -20.61 42.36 -2.05
N ASN A 674 -21.37 41.97 -3.07
CA ASN A 674 -22.75 41.48 -2.94
C ASN A 674 -23.66 42.43 -2.12
N GLY A 675 -23.46 43.74 -2.28
CA GLY A 675 -24.19 44.78 -1.54
C GLY A 675 -23.78 44.99 -0.08
N ASN A 676 -22.84 44.20 0.45
CA ASN A 676 -22.37 44.26 1.84
C ASN A 676 -20.93 44.81 1.92
N SER A 677 -20.59 45.51 3.01
CA SER A 677 -19.24 46.01 3.27
C SER A 677 -18.68 45.50 4.60
N TRP A 678 -17.42 45.07 4.57
CA TRP A 678 -16.64 44.65 5.72
C TRP A 678 -15.46 45.62 5.93
N ILE A 679 -15.26 46.11 7.15
CA ILE A 679 -14.28 47.16 7.46
C ILE A 679 -13.45 46.79 8.71
N SER A 680 -12.14 47.06 8.69
CA SER A 680 -11.26 46.99 9.86
C SER A 680 -10.31 48.21 9.95
N LYS A 681 -10.12 48.73 11.16
CA LYS A 681 -9.26 49.90 11.45
C LYS A 681 -7.80 49.55 11.77
N SER A 682 -7.50 48.30 12.11
CA SER A 682 -6.21 47.91 12.70
C SER A 682 -5.58 46.65 12.08
N MET A 683 -6.25 45.98 11.13
CA MET A 683 -5.77 44.73 10.54
C MET A 683 -4.69 44.91 9.46
N PHE A 684 -4.64 46.09 8.82
CA PHE A 684 -3.63 46.40 7.81
C PHE A 684 -2.59 47.37 8.37
N SER A 685 -1.33 46.97 8.36
CA SER A 685 -0.19 47.87 8.61
C SER A 685 0.87 47.63 7.55
N TYR A 686 1.36 48.72 6.93
CA TYR A 686 2.47 48.59 5.99
C TYR A 686 3.69 47.98 6.69
N LEU A 687 4.40 47.11 5.98
CA LEU A 687 5.73 46.71 6.44
C LEU A 687 6.62 47.95 6.34
N PRO A 688 7.35 48.34 7.41
CA PRO A 688 8.39 49.34 7.24
C PRO A 688 9.36 48.87 6.14
N PRO A 689 10.11 49.77 5.49
CA PRO A 689 11.12 49.37 4.54
C PRO A 689 12.13 48.47 5.28
N ASN A 690 13.10 47.89 4.56
CA ASN A 690 14.26 47.27 5.22
C ASN A 690 15.14 48.31 5.94
N THR A 691 14.55 49.29 6.61
CA THR A 691 15.18 50.11 7.64
C THR A 691 15.63 49.18 8.74
N VAL A 692 16.95 49.18 8.94
CA VAL A 692 17.64 48.71 10.14
C VAL A 692 16.79 49.07 11.35
N LYS A 693 16.17 48.08 11.99
CA LYS A 693 15.46 48.30 13.25
C LYS A 693 16.50 48.58 14.31
N ASN A 694 16.40 49.75 14.93
CA ASN A 694 17.27 50.12 16.03
C ASN A 694 16.97 49.22 17.22
N CYS A 695 18.01 48.61 17.79
CA CYS A 695 17.87 47.90 19.04
C CYS A 695 18.04 48.87 20.23
N PRO A 696 17.40 48.58 21.38
CA PRO A 696 17.57 49.37 22.59
C PRO A 696 19.05 49.58 22.95
N ASN A 697 19.45 50.84 23.19
CA ASN A 697 20.83 51.27 23.47
C ASN A 697 21.91 50.69 22.53
N ASN A 698 21.53 50.32 21.30
CA ASN A 698 22.39 49.60 20.35
C ASN A 698 23.11 48.37 20.95
N CYS A 699 22.43 47.69 21.88
CA CYS A 699 22.91 46.49 22.55
C CYS A 699 24.21 46.68 23.35
N PHE A 700 24.53 47.92 23.76
CA PHE A 700 25.84 48.28 24.31
C PHE A 700 27.01 47.70 23.50
N SER A 701 26.84 47.59 22.18
CA SER A 701 27.83 47.02 21.26
C SER A 701 29.16 47.78 21.28
N ASN A 702 29.14 49.08 21.61
CA ASN A 702 30.33 49.89 21.84
C ASN A 702 31.18 49.41 23.04
N LEU A 703 30.59 48.69 23.99
CA LEU A 703 31.26 48.04 25.11
C LEU A 703 31.46 46.53 24.88
N ASN A 704 31.21 46.04 23.65
CA ASN A 704 31.22 44.62 23.30
C ASN A 704 30.31 43.77 24.21
N GLN A 705 29.09 44.23 24.45
CA GLN A 705 28.14 43.51 25.33
C GLN A 705 27.09 42.71 24.54
N GLY A 706 26.81 43.12 23.31
CA GLY A 706 25.92 42.40 22.41
C GLY A 706 25.92 42.95 21.00
N VAL A 707 25.14 42.30 20.13
CA VAL A 707 24.96 42.67 18.72
C VAL A 707 23.47 42.90 18.46
N CYS A 708 23.16 43.95 17.70
CA CYS A 708 21.80 44.25 17.30
C CYS A 708 21.37 43.38 16.11
N ASN A 709 20.32 42.56 16.29
CA ASN A 709 19.60 41.97 15.19
C ASN A 709 18.69 43.05 14.57
N THR A 710 19.22 43.70 13.54
CA THR A 710 18.57 44.83 12.86
C THR A 710 17.33 44.43 12.07
N SER A 711 17.08 43.14 11.86
CA SER A 711 15.86 42.64 11.21
C SER A 711 14.67 42.61 12.18
N LEU A 712 14.93 42.41 13.47
CA LEU A 712 13.92 42.30 14.53
C LEU A 712 13.87 43.52 15.45
N GLY A 713 14.99 44.24 15.60
CA GLY A 713 15.18 45.24 16.64
C GLY A 713 15.51 44.61 17.99
N GLN A 714 16.08 43.40 18.00
CA GLN A 714 16.40 42.64 19.22
C GLN A 714 17.92 42.59 19.46
N CYS A 715 18.34 42.72 20.71
CA CYS A 715 19.73 42.48 21.09
C CYS A 715 20.05 41.00 21.36
N GLU A 716 21.15 40.52 20.79
CA GLU A 716 21.80 39.26 21.15
C GLU A 716 22.99 39.57 22.06
N CYS A 717 22.88 39.19 23.34
CA CYS A 717 23.90 39.50 24.32
C CYS A 717 25.01 38.43 24.32
N PHE A 718 26.25 38.86 24.45
CA PHE A 718 27.37 37.93 24.65
C PHE A 718 27.26 37.24 25.99
N GLN A 719 27.98 36.12 26.17
CA GLN A 719 27.76 35.14 27.25
C GLN A 719 27.67 35.73 28.67
N GLU A 720 28.40 36.81 28.95
CA GLU A 720 28.42 37.47 30.26
C GLU A 720 27.39 38.60 30.41
N TYR A 721 26.54 38.85 29.40
CA TYR A 721 25.59 39.94 29.38
C TYR A 721 24.14 39.45 29.14
N SER A 722 23.17 40.22 29.61
CA SER A 722 21.74 39.95 29.45
C SER A 722 20.92 41.25 29.50
N GLY A 723 19.60 41.12 29.35
CA GLY A 723 18.69 42.26 29.25
C GLY A 723 18.28 42.54 27.81
N ILE A 724 17.27 43.40 27.66
CA ILE A 724 16.73 43.78 26.34
C ILE A 724 17.75 44.55 25.49
N ASP A 725 18.75 45.16 26.13
CA ASP A 725 19.81 45.98 25.55
C ASP A 725 21.22 45.47 25.88
N CYS A 726 21.36 44.31 26.52
CA CYS A 726 22.64 43.74 26.98
C CYS A 726 23.39 44.54 28.05
N SER A 727 22.73 45.48 28.74
CA SER A 727 23.34 46.28 29.82
C SER A 727 23.63 45.51 31.11
N LEU A 728 23.03 44.33 31.32
CA LEU A 728 23.11 43.61 32.59
C LEU A 728 24.26 42.59 32.54
N TYR A 729 25.20 42.66 33.48
CA TYR A 729 26.29 41.69 33.62
C TYR A 729 25.83 40.44 34.41
N ARG A 730 26.10 39.23 33.89
CA ARG A 730 25.81 37.95 34.54
C ARG A 730 26.95 37.44 35.44
N GLY A 731 28.17 37.96 35.30
CA GLY A 731 29.33 37.41 35.98
C GLY A 731 29.29 37.63 37.50
N GLY A 732 28.86 36.61 38.23
CA GLY A 732 28.72 36.62 39.68
C GLY A 732 27.95 35.40 40.15
N ASN A 733 27.99 35.09 41.45
CA ASN A 733 27.11 34.06 42.03
C ASN A 733 25.71 34.65 42.20
N HIS A 734 25.07 35.01 41.09
CA HIS A 734 23.73 35.57 41.13
C HIS A 734 22.71 34.48 41.48
N PRO A 735 21.67 34.81 42.25
CA PRO A 735 20.67 33.83 42.63
C PRO A 735 19.95 33.32 41.38
N GLU A 736 19.72 32.02 41.31
CA GLU A 736 18.90 31.43 40.25
C GLU A 736 17.48 32.00 40.31
N THR A 737 16.95 32.32 39.13
CA THR A 737 15.53 32.63 38.95
C THR A 737 14.76 31.32 39.03
N THR A 738 13.80 31.25 39.94
CA THR A 738 12.83 30.16 40.02
C THR A 738 11.54 30.60 39.33
N ASN A 739 10.95 29.71 38.54
CA ASN A 739 9.60 29.89 38.02
C ASN A 739 8.67 28.89 38.71
N ASP A 740 7.46 29.35 39.00
CA ASP A 740 6.39 28.54 39.57
C ASP A 740 5.10 28.78 38.77
N VAL A 741 4.25 27.77 38.69
CA VAL A 741 2.96 27.84 37.99
C VAL A 741 1.89 27.33 38.94
N ASP A 742 0.96 28.20 39.31
CA ASP A 742 -0.17 27.83 40.16
C ASP A 742 -1.17 27.00 39.34
N GLU A 743 -1.12 25.70 39.57
CA GLU A 743 -1.98 24.69 38.95
C GLU A 743 -3.49 24.93 39.17
N ASN A 744 -3.89 25.71 40.18
CA ASN A 744 -5.29 26.00 40.45
C ASN A 744 -5.81 27.24 39.73
N THR A 745 -4.95 28.24 39.51
CA THR A 745 -5.37 29.54 38.96
C THR A 745 -4.88 29.78 37.54
N GLY A 746 -3.88 29.02 37.07
CA GLY A 746 -3.21 29.26 35.79
C GLY A 746 -2.23 30.43 35.81
N LYS A 747 -1.92 30.97 36.99
CA LYS A 747 -0.96 32.07 37.15
C LYS A 747 0.46 31.54 37.12
N SER A 748 1.38 32.37 36.65
CA SER A 748 2.81 32.05 36.70
C SER A 748 3.56 33.09 37.52
N THR A 749 4.54 32.63 38.30
CA THR A 749 5.36 33.48 39.17
C THR A 749 6.82 33.31 38.82
N LEU A 750 7.50 34.42 38.51
CA LEU A 750 8.95 34.48 38.40
C LEU A 750 9.52 35.08 39.68
N SER A 751 10.31 34.28 40.40
CA SER A 751 10.88 34.63 41.69
C SER A 751 12.40 34.59 41.67
N ASN A 752 13.01 35.50 42.40
CA ASN A 752 14.43 35.46 42.71
C ASN A 752 14.59 35.85 44.16
N LYS A 753 14.95 34.91 45.05
CA LYS A 753 14.94 35.11 46.51
C LYS A 753 13.61 35.76 46.98
N GLU A 754 13.68 36.97 47.54
CA GLU A 754 12.59 37.65 48.23
C GLU A 754 11.71 38.53 47.31
N THR A 755 11.79 38.37 45.98
CA THR A 755 11.05 39.21 45.01
C THR A 755 10.37 38.34 43.99
N ASN A 756 9.06 38.51 43.86
CA ASN A 756 8.17 37.66 43.07
C ASN A 756 7.44 38.53 42.05
N TYR A 757 7.32 38.04 40.82
CA TYR A 757 6.59 38.68 39.74
C TYR A 757 5.50 37.73 39.24
N GLU A 758 4.24 38.07 39.47
CA GLU A 758 3.09 37.28 39.05
C GLU A 758 2.61 37.73 37.67
N ILE A 759 2.26 36.78 36.80
CA ILE A 759 1.75 37.00 35.44
C ILE A 759 0.43 36.24 35.31
N ASP A 760 -0.63 36.95 34.88
CA ASP A 760 -2.00 36.45 34.84
C ASP A 760 -2.72 36.88 33.55
N ILE A 761 -3.61 36.03 33.03
CA ILE A 761 -4.48 36.31 31.88
C ILE A 761 -5.87 36.62 32.43
N ILE A 762 -6.27 37.88 32.37
CA ILE A 762 -7.36 38.37 33.23
C ILE A 762 -8.70 38.52 32.51
N GLN A 763 -8.72 38.93 31.23
CA GLN A 763 -9.98 39.27 30.54
C GLN A 763 -9.91 39.06 29.03
N LEU A 764 -11.03 38.65 28.44
CA LEU A 764 -11.29 38.64 27.01
C LEU A 764 -12.50 39.54 26.70
N LEU A 765 -12.33 40.49 25.79
CA LEU A 765 -13.37 41.44 25.38
C LEU A 765 -13.70 41.25 23.90
N GLU A 766 -14.97 41.16 23.55
CA GLU A 766 -15.43 41.43 22.18
C GLU A 766 -15.74 42.91 22.06
N VAL A 767 -15.18 43.54 21.04
CA VAL A 767 -15.44 44.95 20.74
C VAL A 767 -15.95 45.12 19.32
N ASP A 768 -16.78 46.14 19.13
CA ASP A 768 -17.20 46.58 17.82
C ASP A 768 -16.10 47.42 17.12
N ILE A 769 -16.39 47.83 15.88
CA ILE A 769 -15.46 48.65 15.07
C ILE A 769 -15.13 50.03 15.69
N ASN A 770 -15.86 50.47 16.72
CA ASN A 770 -15.63 51.70 17.46
C ASN A 770 -14.97 51.46 18.83
N ASP A 771 -14.43 50.26 19.05
CA ASP A 771 -13.81 49.84 20.30
C ASP A 771 -14.76 49.78 21.51
N LYS A 772 -16.07 49.82 21.27
CA LYS A 772 -17.06 49.65 22.34
C LYS A 772 -17.19 48.17 22.67
N ILE A 773 -17.15 47.86 23.97
CA ILE A 773 -17.34 46.50 24.47
C ILE A 773 -18.75 46.01 24.12
N VAL A 774 -18.81 44.89 23.39
CA VAL A 774 -20.00 44.12 23.04
C VAL A 774 -20.21 43.00 24.06
N ASN A 775 -19.14 42.24 24.35
CA ASN A 775 -19.12 41.21 25.38
C ASN A 775 -17.83 41.32 26.21
N ASN A 776 -17.90 40.95 27.49
CA ASN A 776 -16.77 40.97 28.42
C ASN A 776 -16.76 39.67 29.24
N TYR A 777 -15.63 38.98 29.24
CA TYR A 777 -15.43 37.74 29.96
C TYR A 777 -14.23 37.85 30.89
N SER A 778 -14.46 37.66 32.19
CA SER A 778 -13.37 37.49 33.16
C SER A 778 -12.77 36.09 33.04
N LEU A 779 -11.45 36.03 32.97
CA LEU A 779 -10.65 34.80 32.88
C LEU A 779 -9.93 34.47 34.19
N GLU A 780 -9.84 35.44 35.12
CA GLU A 780 -9.21 35.24 36.43
C GLU A 780 -9.87 34.07 37.20
N ASN A 781 -9.03 33.17 37.73
CA ASN A 781 -9.43 32.01 38.56
C ASN A 781 -10.42 31.03 37.88
N ASN A 782 -10.56 31.08 36.56
CA ASN A 782 -11.45 30.19 35.80
C ASN A 782 -10.70 29.13 34.98
N TRP A 783 -9.37 29.17 34.99
CA TRP A 783 -8.50 28.22 34.31
C TRP A 783 -8.50 26.87 35.02
N LYS A 784 -8.64 25.79 34.25
CA LYS A 784 -8.54 24.41 34.73
C LYS A 784 -7.31 23.75 34.13
N LEU A 785 -6.43 23.23 34.96
CA LEU A 785 -5.30 22.42 34.51
C LEU A 785 -5.81 21.15 33.81
N LYS A 786 -5.46 21.01 32.53
CA LYS A 786 -5.70 19.80 31.73
C LYS A 786 -4.58 18.78 31.90
N ASN A 787 -3.33 19.24 31.84
CA ASN A 787 -2.16 18.37 31.86
C ASN A 787 -0.87 19.15 32.20
N VAL A 788 0.14 18.44 32.68
CA VAL A 788 1.51 18.93 32.80
C VAL A 788 2.43 17.95 32.07
N THR A 789 3.16 18.42 31.05
CA THR A 789 4.13 17.59 30.33
C THR A 789 5.56 17.94 30.78
N ASN A 790 6.39 16.90 30.92
CA ASN A 790 7.79 17.01 31.36
C ASN A 790 8.01 17.79 32.68
N SER A 791 6.97 17.94 33.50
CA SER A 791 6.96 18.80 34.69
C SER A 791 7.37 20.26 34.41
N LYS A 792 7.19 20.76 33.18
CA LYS A 792 7.66 22.08 32.73
C LYS A 792 6.66 22.83 31.85
N THR A 793 5.80 22.10 31.15
CA THR A 793 4.79 22.67 30.26
C THR A 793 3.41 22.38 30.85
N PHE A 794 2.68 23.44 31.19
CA PHE A 794 1.39 23.35 31.86
C PHE A 794 0.29 23.76 30.87
N PHE A 795 -0.71 22.90 30.70
CA PHE A 795 -1.83 23.14 29.80
C PHE A 795 -3.06 23.48 30.63
N PHE A 796 -3.55 24.69 30.49
CA PHE A 796 -4.78 25.16 31.09
C PHE A 796 -5.87 25.33 30.05
N SER A 797 -7.12 25.21 30.48
CA SER A 797 -8.27 25.46 29.62
C SER A 797 -9.42 26.13 30.35
N GLN A 798 -10.20 26.88 29.60
CA GLN A 798 -11.46 27.45 30.05
C GLN A 798 -12.43 27.50 28.87
N LYS A 799 -13.73 27.36 29.13
CA LYS A 799 -14.76 27.62 28.12
C LYS A 799 -15.49 28.92 28.43
N ILE A 800 -15.83 29.67 27.39
CA ILE A 800 -16.74 30.82 27.54
C ILE A 800 -18.15 30.27 27.78
N GLN A 801 -18.83 30.75 28.82
CA GLN A 801 -20.16 30.27 29.20
C GLN A 801 -21.14 30.36 28.02
N ASN A 802 -21.95 29.31 27.82
CA ASN A 802 -22.94 29.19 26.73
C ASN A 802 -22.36 29.26 25.31
N SER A 803 -21.08 28.98 25.13
CA SER A 803 -20.43 28.92 23.83
C SER A 803 -19.60 27.65 23.69
N ASN A 804 -19.39 27.23 22.43
CA ASN A 804 -18.41 26.20 22.09
C ASN A 804 -16.97 26.75 22.09
N CYS A 805 -16.79 28.04 22.40
CA CYS A 805 -15.49 28.67 22.46
C CYS A 805 -14.66 28.10 23.62
N GLU A 806 -13.48 27.58 23.27
CA GLU A 806 -12.50 27.07 24.22
C GLU A 806 -11.22 27.91 24.15
N LEU A 807 -10.79 28.38 25.31
CA LEU A 807 -9.50 29.01 25.51
C LEU A 807 -8.53 27.97 26.07
N ILE A 808 -7.33 27.92 25.50
CA ILE A 808 -6.22 27.10 25.98
C ILE A 808 -5.04 28.02 26.27
N SER A 809 -4.45 27.89 27.46
CA SER A 809 -3.20 28.57 27.83
C SER A 809 -2.13 27.52 28.09
N ILE A 810 -0.99 27.66 27.43
CA ILE A 810 0.16 26.78 27.58
C ILE A 810 1.29 27.60 28.20
N ILE A 811 1.75 27.19 29.37
CA ILE A 811 2.83 27.84 30.10
C ILE A 811 4.07 26.94 30.03
N ASP A 812 5.08 27.38 29.27
CA ASP A 812 6.36 26.69 29.10
C ASP A 812 7.43 27.32 29.98
N GLN A 813 7.97 26.54 30.92
CA GLN A 813 9.17 26.92 31.68
C GLN A 813 10.44 26.60 30.88
N ILE A 814 11.16 27.64 30.45
CA ILE A 814 12.37 27.51 29.62
C ILE A 814 13.56 27.19 30.52
N ASN A 815 14.27 26.09 30.26
CA ASN A 815 15.39 25.61 31.09
C ASN A 815 16.74 25.60 30.38
N SER A 816 16.77 26.02 29.12
CA SER A 816 17.98 26.23 28.34
C SER A 816 17.75 27.32 27.31
N ASP A 817 18.78 28.11 27.07
CA ASP A 817 18.79 29.12 26.02
C ASP A 817 18.47 28.47 24.65
N GLN A 818 17.48 29.01 23.94
CA GLN A 818 17.04 28.47 22.66
C GLN A 818 16.48 29.53 21.72
N ARG A 819 16.51 29.23 20.42
CA ARG A 819 15.87 30.03 19.38
C ARG A 819 14.52 29.39 19.03
N LEU A 820 13.46 30.18 19.10
CA LEU A 820 12.09 29.78 18.80
C LEU A 820 11.57 30.58 17.59
N SER A 821 10.46 30.13 17.01
CA SER A 821 9.77 30.84 15.95
C SER A 821 8.28 30.87 16.22
N PHE A 822 7.66 32.02 16.07
CA PHE A 822 6.22 32.18 16.20
C PHE A 822 5.68 33.13 15.13
N ALA A 823 4.61 32.72 14.44
CA ALA A 823 3.95 33.50 13.39
C ALA A 823 4.92 34.10 12.35
N GLY A 824 5.99 33.38 12.01
CA GLY A 824 7.03 33.78 11.06
C GLY A 824 8.11 34.71 11.64
N VAL A 825 8.13 34.93 12.96
CA VAL A 825 9.14 35.71 13.66
C VAL A 825 10.01 34.77 14.48
N ASP A 826 11.28 34.67 14.12
CA ASP A 826 12.27 33.98 14.96
C ASP A 826 12.70 34.89 16.09
N PHE A 827 12.85 34.35 17.29
CA PHE A 827 13.33 35.09 18.46
C PHE A 827 14.15 34.21 19.38
N TYR A 828 15.01 34.85 20.17
CA TYR A 828 15.83 34.19 21.18
C TYR A 828 15.20 34.30 22.57
N ILE A 829 15.15 33.19 23.31
CA ILE A 829 14.68 33.13 24.69
C ILE A 829 15.72 32.45 25.59
N GLN A 830 15.91 33.00 26.79
CA GLN A 830 16.93 32.55 27.75
C GLN A 830 16.35 31.55 28.75
N SER A 831 17.21 30.71 29.32
CA SER A 831 16.90 29.83 30.43
C SER A 831 16.39 30.62 31.64
N GLY A 832 15.39 30.07 32.33
CA GLY A 832 14.66 30.69 33.44
C GLY A 832 13.43 31.50 33.02
N ALA A 833 13.24 31.77 31.72
CA ALA A 833 12.07 32.47 31.21
C ALA A 833 10.80 31.59 31.21
N ILE A 834 9.65 32.26 31.11
CA ILE A 834 8.34 31.63 30.87
C ILE A 834 7.83 32.09 29.51
N LYS A 835 7.38 31.15 28.70
CA LYS A 835 6.69 31.41 27.43
C LYS A 835 5.22 31.03 27.60
N LEU A 836 4.31 31.90 27.18
CA LEU A 836 2.87 31.70 27.26
C LEU A 836 2.31 31.60 25.85
N THR A 837 1.67 30.49 25.49
CA THR A 837 0.90 30.37 24.24
C THR A 837 -0.58 30.33 24.57
N ILE A 838 -1.36 31.27 24.02
CA ILE A 838 -2.79 31.40 24.31
C ILE A 838 -3.55 31.20 23.01
N SER A 839 -4.40 30.17 22.98
CA SER A 839 -5.30 29.84 21.89
C SER A 839 -6.75 30.16 22.28
N ILE A 840 -7.47 30.84 21.39
CA ILE A 840 -8.90 31.13 21.50
C ILE A 840 -9.57 30.50 20.28
N SER A 841 -10.28 29.39 20.48
CA SER A 841 -10.88 28.60 19.40
C SER A 841 -12.39 28.70 19.37
N ASN A 842 -13.01 28.60 18.19
CA ASN A 842 -14.46 28.56 18.00
C ASN A 842 -15.23 29.73 18.63
N TYR A 843 -14.66 30.95 18.62
CA TYR A 843 -15.37 32.13 19.12
C TYR A 843 -16.48 32.55 18.14
N THR A 844 -17.70 32.70 18.65
CA THR A 844 -18.86 33.16 17.85
C THR A 844 -19.09 34.64 18.06
N TYR A 845 -18.75 35.45 17.06
CA TYR A 845 -18.94 36.90 17.12
C TYR A 845 -20.39 37.30 16.92
N SER A 846 -20.80 38.39 17.57
CA SER A 846 -22.12 38.99 17.36
C SER A 846 -22.23 39.64 15.97
N SER A 847 -21.11 39.99 15.35
CA SER A 847 -21.02 40.56 14.00
C SER A 847 -19.69 40.17 13.35
N SER A 848 -19.66 40.03 12.02
CA SER A 848 -18.43 39.86 11.24
C SER A 848 -17.46 41.05 11.33
N LEU A 849 -17.93 42.21 11.81
CA LEU A 849 -17.13 43.42 12.04
C LEU A 849 -16.47 43.49 13.43
N ASN A 850 -16.83 42.59 14.35
CA ASN A 850 -16.32 42.62 15.71
C ASN A 850 -14.95 41.92 15.81
N THR A 851 -14.17 42.29 16.83
CA THR A 851 -12.83 41.74 17.11
C THR A 851 -12.65 41.46 18.59
N LEU A 852 -11.57 40.74 18.95
CA LEU A 852 -11.26 40.39 20.33
C LEU A 852 -10.11 41.23 20.90
N LYS A 853 -10.12 41.45 22.22
CA LYS A 853 -9.01 42.02 22.99
C LYS A 853 -8.72 41.14 24.19
N LEU A 854 -7.46 40.77 24.38
CA LEU A 854 -7.02 39.99 25.54
C LEU A 854 -6.18 40.86 26.47
N GLN A 855 -6.48 40.83 27.77
CA GLN A 855 -5.73 41.56 28.79
C GLN A 855 -4.93 40.62 29.68
N MET A 856 -3.68 40.98 29.93
CA MET A 856 -2.74 40.30 30.82
C MET A 856 -2.25 41.26 31.89
N LYS A 857 -2.11 40.77 33.11
CA LYS A 857 -1.68 41.55 34.27
C LYS A 857 -0.36 41.01 34.80
N THR A 858 0.52 41.92 35.19
CA THR A 858 1.76 41.59 35.89
C THR A 858 1.86 42.38 37.19
N ILE A 859 2.25 41.73 38.30
CA ILE A 859 2.36 42.33 39.63
C ILE A 859 3.75 42.03 40.21
N ALA A 860 4.44 43.04 40.75
CA ALA A 860 5.73 42.89 41.41
C ALA A 860 5.59 42.96 42.94
N ASN A 861 5.92 41.86 43.64
CA ASN A 861 5.77 41.67 45.09
C ASN A 861 7.15 41.48 45.78
N GLN A 862 7.21 41.73 47.10
CA GLN A 862 8.41 41.52 47.93
C GLN A 862 8.04 40.81 49.24
N GLU A 863 8.82 39.80 49.63
CA GLU A 863 8.55 39.00 50.84
C GLU A 863 9.32 39.48 52.09
N SER A 864 10.54 40.01 51.95
CA SER A 864 11.32 40.53 53.08
C SER A 864 12.33 41.59 52.65
N THR A 865 12.86 42.36 53.62
CA THR A 865 13.82 43.46 53.39
C THR A 865 15.26 43.00 53.59
N ASN A 866 16.13 43.34 52.65
CA ASN A 866 17.56 43.02 52.71
C ASN A 866 18.41 44.15 52.11
N CYS A 867 19.71 43.89 51.88
CA CYS A 867 20.63 44.88 51.33
C CYS A 867 20.34 45.31 49.86
N ASN A 868 19.41 44.64 49.16
CA ASN A 868 19.03 44.92 47.77
C ASN A 868 17.66 45.61 47.61
N THR A 869 16.97 45.99 48.69
CA THR A 869 15.62 46.56 48.60
C THR A 869 15.58 47.91 47.86
N LYS A 870 14.72 48.01 46.82
CA LYS A 870 14.49 49.19 45.97
C LYS A 870 13.03 49.25 45.49
N SER A 871 12.51 50.46 45.29
CA SER A 871 11.14 50.70 44.80
C SER A 871 10.90 50.14 43.39
N THR A 872 9.63 49.89 43.07
CA THR A 872 9.22 49.45 41.74
C THR A 872 9.31 50.58 40.71
N ASP A 873 9.83 50.27 39.52
CA ASP A 873 9.91 51.16 38.36
C ASP A 873 9.43 50.41 37.11
N ILE A 874 8.43 50.95 36.40
CA ILE A 874 7.79 50.32 35.24
C ILE A 874 8.08 51.16 33.99
N ASP A 875 8.76 50.55 33.02
CA ASP A 875 9.05 51.17 31.72
C ASP A 875 8.24 50.50 30.61
N THR A 876 7.36 51.28 29.98
CA THR A 876 6.50 50.86 28.87
C THR A 876 6.87 51.53 27.54
N SER A 877 8.01 52.24 27.48
CA SER A 877 8.48 52.90 26.27
C SER A 877 8.76 51.93 25.11
N GLY A 878 8.96 50.64 25.41
CA GLY A 878 9.10 49.56 24.45
C GLY A 878 7.80 49.14 23.75
N ILE A 879 6.64 49.70 24.10
CA ILE A 879 5.37 49.47 23.39
C ILE A 879 5.25 50.47 22.24
N VAL A 880 5.61 50.05 21.03
CA VAL A 880 5.62 50.87 19.82
C VAL A 880 4.85 50.19 18.70
N THR A 881 3.85 50.86 18.13
CA THR A 881 2.90 50.29 17.16
C THR A 881 3.57 49.64 15.92
N ASN A 882 4.71 50.17 15.49
CA ASN A 882 5.44 49.70 14.30
C ASN A 882 6.64 48.79 14.62
N SER A 883 6.85 48.40 15.89
CA SER A 883 7.88 47.43 16.24
C SER A 883 7.40 46.01 16.03
N THR A 884 8.28 45.11 15.57
CA THR A 884 7.98 43.66 15.52
C THR A 884 7.93 43.05 16.90
N LEU A 885 8.79 43.52 17.79
CA LEU A 885 8.88 43.08 19.17
C LEU A 885 8.61 44.28 20.07
N ASN A 886 7.50 44.22 20.80
CA ASN A 886 7.20 45.14 21.87
C ASN A 886 7.68 44.55 23.18
N TYR A 887 8.06 45.40 24.13
CA TYR A 887 8.43 44.92 25.47
C TYR A 887 8.08 45.94 26.55
N VAL A 888 8.00 45.42 27.77
CA VAL A 888 7.83 46.20 29.01
C VAL A 888 8.84 45.69 30.03
N THR A 889 9.32 46.58 30.89
CA THR A 889 10.18 46.17 32.01
C THR A 889 9.62 46.62 33.36
N ILE A 890 9.76 45.78 34.38
CA ILE A 890 9.36 46.08 35.75
C ILE A 890 10.55 45.81 36.67
N LYS A 891 11.19 46.86 37.17
CA LYS A 891 12.32 46.77 38.10
C LYS A 891 11.83 46.80 39.53
N LYS A 892 12.29 45.89 40.40
CA LYS A 892 12.02 45.87 41.86
C LYS A 892 13.18 45.18 42.58
N ASN A 893 13.67 45.74 43.69
CA ASN A 893 14.74 45.16 44.50
C ASN A 893 16.00 44.72 43.73
N ASN A 894 16.49 45.59 42.84
CA ASN A 894 17.62 45.30 41.94
C ASN A 894 17.39 44.03 41.07
N LYS A 895 16.15 43.74 40.70
CA LYS A 895 15.77 42.74 39.70
C LYS A 895 14.89 43.38 38.64
N VAL A 896 14.88 42.82 37.45
CA VAL A 896 14.19 43.36 36.27
C VAL A 896 13.41 42.24 35.61
N LEU A 897 12.08 42.33 35.65
CA LEU A 897 11.21 41.51 34.80
C LEU A 897 11.13 42.16 33.42
N VAL A 898 11.24 41.38 32.36
CA VAL A 898 11.02 41.78 30.97
C VAL A 898 9.89 40.94 30.39
N GLY A 899 8.80 41.57 29.97
CA GLY A 899 7.72 40.94 29.20
C GLY A 899 7.80 41.36 27.74
N ARG A 900 7.77 40.40 26.81
CA ARG A 900 7.90 40.63 25.36
C ARG A 900 6.65 40.14 24.62
N PHE A 901 6.26 40.91 23.61
CA PHE A 901 5.03 40.72 22.84
C PHE A 901 5.33 40.91 21.35
N ILE A 902 5.18 39.83 20.58
CA ILE A 902 5.32 39.87 19.13
C ILE A 902 4.09 40.54 18.53
N ASN A 903 4.26 41.46 17.57
CA ASN A 903 3.16 42.12 16.87
C ASN A 903 2.49 41.23 15.80
N ARG A 904 2.48 39.92 16.02
CA ARG A 904 1.92 38.89 15.14
C ARG A 904 1.08 37.90 15.93
N VAL A 905 0.03 37.41 15.29
CA VAL A 905 -0.90 36.39 15.79
C VAL A 905 -1.07 35.33 14.68
N LEU A 906 -1.38 34.10 15.03
CA LEU A 906 -1.94 33.14 14.07
C LEU A 906 -3.46 33.24 14.12
N SER A 907 -4.07 33.81 13.07
CA SER A 907 -5.51 33.89 12.86
C SER A 907 -5.92 32.83 11.83
N ASP A 908 -6.75 31.87 12.24
CA ASP A 908 -7.19 30.73 11.43
C ASP A 908 -6.02 30.02 10.71
N GLY A 909 -4.94 29.80 11.46
CA GLY A 909 -3.69 29.16 11.00
C GLY A 909 -2.73 30.07 10.22
N ARG A 910 -3.01 31.37 10.08
CA ARG A 910 -2.21 32.31 9.27
C ARG A 910 -1.67 33.47 10.08
N SER A 911 -0.40 33.82 9.86
CA SER A 911 0.22 34.98 10.51
C SER A 911 -0.41 36.30 10.03
N THR A 912 -0.77 37.17 10.97
CA THR A 912 -1.26 38.53 10.68
C THR A 912 -0.86 39.51 11.77
N PHE A 913 -0.96 40.82 11.48
CA PHE A 913 -0.56 41.91 12.38
C PHE A 913 -1.54 42.10 13.55
N ILE A 914 -0.99 42.40 14.73
CA ILE A 914 -1.73 42.81 15.94
C ILE A 914 -1.03 43.98 16.62
N THR A 915 -1.76 44.66 17.51
CA THR A 915 -1.24 45.77 18.32
C THR A 915 -1.31 45.45 19.81
N SER A 916 -0.43 46.07 20.59
CA SER A 916 -0.41 45.99 22.06
C SER A 916 -0.47 47.38 22.66
N ASN A 917 -1.22 47.54 23.75
CA ASN A 917 -1.44 48.81 24.43
C ASN A 917 -1.41 48.62 25.95
N VAL A 918 -0.94 49.64 26.68
CA VAL A 918 -0.99 49.66 28.14
C VAL A 918 -2.35 50.18 28.60
N VAL A 919 -3.05 49.42 29.43
CA VAL A 919 -4.37 49.79 29.97
C VAL A 919 -4.22 50.56 31.28
N SER A 920 -3.36 50.08 32.19
CA SER A 920 -3.15 50.69 33.51
C SER A 920 -1.76 50.40 34.08
N THR A 921 -1.25 51.35 34.86
CA THR A 921 -0.05 51.24 35.73
C THR A 921 -0.35 51.73 37.15
N SER A 922 -1.62 51.69 37.58
CA SER A 922 -2.17 52.51 38.66
C SER A 922 -1.51 52.36 40.03
N ASP A 923 -0.99 51.18 40.37
CA ASP A 923 -0.55 50.89 41.74
C ASP A 923 0.97 51.07 41.91
N LYS A 924 1.68 51.54 40.88
CA LYS A 924 3.16 51.52 40.75
C LYS A 924 3.81 50.14 40.90
N GLU A 925 3.04 49.11 41.27
CA GLU A 925 3.48 47.73 41.43
C GLU A 925 2.85 46.76 40.41
N SER A 926 1.85 47.22 39.65
CA SER A 926 1.14 46.41 38.66
C SER A 926 1.07 47.07 37.28
N LEU A 927 1.03 46.23 36.24
CA LEU A 927 0.90 46.61 34.84
C LEU A 927 -0.18 45.74 34.17
N ILE A 928 -1.11 46.36 33.45
CA ILE A 928 -2.07 45.65 32.58
C ILE A 928 -1.76 45.97 31.13
N LEU A 929 -1.43 44.94 30.35
CA LEU A 929 -1.23 45.02 28.91
C LEU A 929 -2.41 44.39 28.16
N GLN A 930 -2.85 45.03 27.10
CA GLN A 930 -3.88 44.52 26.19
C GLN A 930 -3.30 44.22 24.82
N VAL A 931 -3.68 43.08 24.26
CA VAL A 931 -3.41 42.70 22.86
C VAL A 931 -4.71 42.74 22.07
N ASN A 932 -4.72 43.47 20.95
CA ASN A 932 -5.89 43.59 20.08
C ASN A 932 -5.78 42.56 18.94
N LEU A 933 -6.69 41.58 18.92
CA LEU A 933 -6.70 40.43 18.02
C LEU A 933 -7.61 40.69 16.79
N PRO A 934 -7.33 40.06 15.64
CA PRO A 934 -8.20 40.11 14.47
C PRO A 934 -9.48 39.31 14.67
N HIS A 935 -10.37 39.34 13.67
CA HIS A 935 -11.48 38.39 13.59
C HIS A 935 -10.95 37.00 13.19
N CYS A 936 -11.14 36.01 14.04
CA CYS A 936 -10.70 34.62 13.84
C CYS A 936 -11.81 33.67 14.28
N VAL A 937 -12.24 32.76 13.40
CA VAL A 937 -13.40 31.90 13.65
C VAL A 937 -12.98 30.52 14.14
N SER A 938 -11.95 29.96 13.52
CA SER A 938 -11.38 28.67 13.92
C SER A 938 -10.50 28.85 15.15
N GLU A 939 -9.51 29.74 15.08
CA GLU A 939 -8.54 29.92 16.15
C GLU A 939 -7.74 31.24 16.06
N CYS A 940 -7.55 31.93 17.19
CA CYS A 940 -6.53 32.95 17.39
C CYS A 940 -5.45 32.44 18.36
N VAL A 941 -4.18 32.45 17.94
CA VAL A 941 -3.05 32.08 18.80
C VAL A 941 -2.09 33.25 18.98
N ILE A 942 -1.71 33.56 20.22
CA ILE A 942 -0.65 34.52 20.59
C ILE A 942 0.40 33.88 21.48
N ASP A 943 1.61 34.44 21.51
CA ASP A 943 2.77 33.81 22.15
C ASP A 943 3.73 34.78 22.88
N PRO A 944 3.30 35.48 23.95
CA PRO A 944 4.20 36.34 24.74
C PRO A 944 5.17 35.55 25.62
N ASP A 945 6.27 36.21 26.01
CA ASP A 945 7.27 35.62 26.91
C ASP A 945 7.76 36.60 27.99
N PHE A 946 8.20 36.05 29.12
CA PHE A 946 8.59 36.79 30.32
C PHE A 946 9.90 36.23 30.88
N SER A 947 10.83 37.11 31.24
CA SER A 947 12.12 36.74 31.83
C SER A 947 12.44 37.61 33.03
N LEU A 948 13.07 37.03 34.06
CA LEU A 948 13.49 37.75 35.26
C LEU A 948 15.01 37.76 35.36
N LEU A 949 15.57 38.96 35.40
CA LEU A 949 17.00 39.23 35.40
C LEU A 949 17.41 39.96 36.68
N VAL A 950 18.68 39.85 37.06
CA VAL A 950 19.26 40.56 38.21
C VAL A 950 19.95 41.84 37.70
N SER A 951 19.75 42.95 38.40
CA SER A 951 20.41 44.22 38.10
C SER A 951 21.90 44.16 38.51
N PRO A 952 22.81 44.83 37.79
CA PRO A 952 24.23 44.94 38.17
C PRO A 952 24.49 45.44 39.59
N ASP A 953 23.57 46.22 40.17
CA ASP A 953 23.68 46.77 41.53
C ASP A 953 23.40 45.73 42.65
N TYR A 954 23.25 44.45 42.30
CA TYR A 954 22.89 43.39 43.24
C TYR A 954 24.07 42.95 44.13
N ILE A 955 23.80 42.75 45.43
CA ILE A 955 24.76 42.30 46.45
C ILE A 955 24.43 40.84 46.86
N ASP A 956 25.35 39.90 46.57
CA ASP A 956 25.14 38.45 46.76
C ASP A 956 25.03 38.01 48.24
N ASN A 957 25.98 38.44 49.08
CA ASN A 957 26.04 38.11 50.50
C ASN A 957 25.98 39.39 51.34
N CYS A 958 24.83 39.67 51.92
CA CYS A 958 24.77 40.65 53.00
C CYS A 958 25.62 40.09 54.17
N SER A 959 26.77 40.68 54.48
CA SER A 959 27.73 40.08 55.43
C SER A 959 27.10 39.78 56.80
N THR A 960 27.13 38.53 57.24
CA THR A 960 26.69 38.15 58.59
C THR A 960 27.90 38.17 59.54
N LYS A 961 27.98 39.17 60.44
CA LYS A 961 29.03 39.21 61.47
C LYS A 961 28.98 37.93 62.33
N ARG A 962 30.06 37.12 62.32
CA ARG A 962 30.18 35.82 63.03
C ARG A 962 30.13 36.00 64.56
N LYS A 963 29.00 35.68 65.19
CA LYS A 963 28.76 35.92 66.63
C LYS A 963 29.65 35.12 67.60
N TRP A 964 30.20 33.96 67.20
CA TRP A 964 31.01 33.08 68.07
C TRP A 964 32.46 33.52 68.26
N VAL A 965 32.97 34.37 67.36
CA VAL A 965 34.38 34.81 67.37
C VAL A 965 34.67 35.62 68.64
N ILE A 966 33.70 36.39 69.12
CA ILE A 966 33.87 37.25 70.30
C ILE A 966 34.00 36.44 71.59
N PRO A 967 33.08 35.51 71.96
CA PRO A 967 33.26 34.68 73.15
C PRO A 967 34.55 33.85 73.13
N VAL A 968 34.88 33.24 71.99
CA VAL A 968 36.07 32.37 71.87
C VAL A 968 37.36 33.16 71.98
N ALA A 969 37.46 34.33 71.35
CA ALA A 969 38.62 35.21 71.50
C ALA A 969 38.81 35.65 72.97
N VAL A 970 37.71 35.96 73.67
CA VAL A 970 37.76 36.34 75.09
C VAL A 970 38.27 35.18 75.97
N VAL A 971 37.74 33.96 75.79
CA VAL A 971 38.14 32.79 76.60
C VAL A 971 39.61 32.42 76.40
N VAL A 972 40.09 32.37 75.15
CA VAL A 972 41.50 32.05 74.84
C VAL A 972 42.47 33.06 75.46
N SER A 973 42.09 34.35 75.45
CA SER A 973 42.89 35.43 76.05
C SER A 973 43.03 35.28 77.56
N VAL A 974 41.93 34.96 78.26
CA VAL A 974 41.91 34.82 79.73
C VAL A 974 42.72 33.61 80.19
N VAL A 975 42.58 32.47 79.50
CA VAL A 975 43.34 31.24 79.82
C VAL A 975 44.83 31.43 79.59
N GLY A 976 45.22 32.08 78.48
CA GLY A 976 46.61 32.39 78.17
C GLY A 976 47.26 33.31 79.22
N ALA A 977 46.56 34.35 79.67
CA ALA A 977 47.06 35.26 80.70
C ALA A 977 47.27 34.56 82.06
N ALA A 978 46.32 33.73 82.50
CA ALA A 978 46.42 33.00 83.75
C ALA A 978 47.62 32.02 83.77
N PHE A 979 47.87 31.34 82.65
CA PHE A 979 49.01 30.43 82.50
C PHE A 979 50.36 31.16 82.56
N LEU A 980 50.48 32.31 81.89
CA LEU A 980 51.69 33.14 81.90
C LEU A 980 51.98 33.72 83.30
N ILE A 981 50.94 34.13 84.04
CA ILE A 981 51.08 34.61 85.44
C ILE A 981 51.57 33.48 86.34
N GLY A 982 51.02 32.27 86.21
CA GLY A 982 51.48 31.09 86.97
C GLY A 982 52.96 30.76 86.73
N LEU A 983 53.38 30.73 85.46
CA LEU A 983 54.78 30.49 85.06
C LEU A 983 55.75 31.54 85.61
N SER A 984 55.37 32.82 85.52
CA SER A 984 56.23 33.92 85.98
C SER A 984 56.41 33.95 87.50
N ILE A 985 55.39 33.59 88.29
CA ILE A 985 55.50 33.44 89.75
C ILE A 985 56.48 32.31 90.12
N ILE A 986 56.43 31.17 89.40
CA ILE A 986 57.32 30.02 89.65
C ILE A 986 58.79 30.40 89.34
N ILE A 987 59.03 31.04 88.20
CA ILE A 987 60.38 31.47 87.79
C ILE A 987 60.95 32.51 88.77
N TYR A 988 60.13 33.46 89.22
CA TYR A 988 60.54 34.49 90.19
C TYR A 988 60.93 33.88 91.54
N ARG A 989 60.17 32.89 92.07
CA ARG A 989 60.51 32.21 93.33
C ARG A 989 61.83 31.44 93.23
N LYS A 990 62.14 30.84 92.07
CA LYS A 990 63.36 30.05 91.87
C LYS A 990 64.63 30.91 91.73
N ASN A 991 64.49 32.17 91.27
CA ASN A 991 65.61 33.06 90.94
C ASN A 991 65.66 34.37 91.75
N GLN A 992 64.93 34.46 92.86
CA GLN A 992 64.67 35.72 93.58
C GLN A 992 65.94 36.50 93.99
N ILE A 993 67.00 35.80 94.41
CA ILE A 993 68.27 36.43 94.82
C ILE A 993 69.03 37.01 93.60
N ALA A 994 69.06 36.28 92.48
CA ALA A 994 69.75 36.70 91.27
C ALA A 994 69.10 37.94 90.60
N ILE A 995 67.77 38.02 90.62
CA ILE A 995 67.02 39.17 90.06
C ILE A 995 67.31 40.45 90.87
N ARG A 996 67.41 40.36 92.20
CA ARG A 996 67.73 41.51 93.07
C ARG A 996 69.11 42.11 92.78
N ILE A 997 70.10 41.29 92.39
CA ILE A 997 71.45 41.74 92.03
C ILE A 997 71.48 42.45 90.66
N LYS A 998 70.63 42.05 89.70
CA LYS A 998 70.57 42.68 88.37
C LYS A 998 69.86 44.02 88.36
N LEU A 999 68.81 44.17 89.17
CA LEU A 999 68.09 45.43 89.30
C LEU A 999 68.97 46.56 89.89
N SER A 1000 69.93 46.22 90.74
CA SER A 1000 70.91 47.18 91.27
C SER A 1000 71.98 47.58 90.25
N THR A 1001 72.31 46.74 89.26
CA THR A 1001 73.28 47.08 88.20
C THR A 1001 72.67 47.94 87.08
N ILE A 1002 71.38 47.77 86.74
CA ILE A 1002 70.71 48.59 85.71
C ILE A 1002 70.43 50.02 86.21
N ARG A 1003 70.12 50.21 87.50
CA ARG A 1003 69.96 51.54 88.12
C ARG A 1003 71.22 52.42 88.00
N LEU A 1004 72.38 51.81 87.80
CA LEU A 1004 73.66 52.50 87.63
C LEU A 1004 73.97 52.87 86.17
N SER A 1005 73.25 52.31 85.18
CA SER A 1005 73.42 52.64 83.75
C SER A 1005 72.49 53.75 83.24
N LYS A 1006 71.53 54.19 84.07
CA LYS A 1006 70.64 55.33 83.80
C LYS A 1006 70.95 56.57 84.66
N LYS A 1007 72.09 56.54 85.36
CA LYS A 1007 72.88 57.74 85.64
C LYS A 1007 73.90 57.87 84.52
#